data_AF-A0A9P5B347-F1
#
_entry.id   AF-A0A9P5B347-F1
#
_cell.length_a   1.000
_cell.length_b   1.000
_cell.length_c   1.000
_cell.angle_alpha   90.00
_cell.angle_beta   90.00
_cell.angle_gamma   90.00
#
_symmetry.space_group_name_H-M   'P 1'
#
loop_
_entity.id
_entity.type
_entity.pdbx_description
1 polymer ?
#
loop_
_entity_poly.entity_id
_entity_poly.type
_entity_poly.pdbx_seq_one_letter_code
_entity_poly.pdbx_strand_id
1 'polypeptide(L)'
;MQLLRGDRGDTSSTSSRSYGGFGASEPRLFEFSERGRSVAPKCIEMSKQHPEEFLNYLQQAWKRDKIYAKENPDSMFDIRAIRVLCQDGKFRPLGNSYIPLPKLHYLRNRYMLEGEPFPFLRLDPPIRSEGGFGQWRCLRAFAKYHDDLDFFLEMLVRIRRTKASTVEFPRRILELYLRIQAECEDSKDPAASQQKVRNTFEKEQLVYVHPIWRPPSECLLEDTCEISSTLSKSPVFPVPSDWDASKSELVSLREFYTQTLRLQNASYRTVVDVLEKRDFDAELDPADLWLTDELYRALDKMRLDLSPDDAADLKLAFAEKAIIAIAPGETVTWLNAADCTWSPKLESPEINDLSKHYPELHDFFVNFLDVKQNDSGLIFDTLMNVSSLSPDCSRDNTARGLLVAVSQRIPEFGHIFDKERFARSNVFPVSTADGVLLCASTMEFSVADRQNLKEAFTGKLNLLDFDPKTVWMLDNLLVWAGLDSRYLSKHVEDQGPADESFKSIELPYELSSKADQLLRIAVHFKSPRTTTPKATSWLRETLEHSEVRLASGFQSQLIYRSGSAFITAVNPMGGLDIKDTVGFTVYADDENWEILKQTVLPRRLLEWIMTDPETKITGSVSEQAVSLVRSILNIPVGREHVIPKILDAEGIVDLELLEASPYWRVNSERVPDTTITTKSDKLRPAKTLDDDDEPSPAYTQGESYHAREGLADSKSPTRVDYAEPGLTTKISSAERGMTTKAGDLTKDTKQDALRDRLPISKRGLERRHSEKSAWEEEFVANEATLIDFSGEDVYGID
;
A
#
# COMPACT_ATOMS: atom_id res chain seq x y z
N MET A 1 -32.56 57.87 -105.06
CA MET A 1 -33.51 57.29 -106.04
C MET A 1 -34.30 56.17 -105.36
N GLN A 2 -35.49 55.83 -105.88
CA GLN A 2 -36.21 54.53 -105.80
C GLN A 2 -36.28 53.77 -104.44
N LEU A 3 -37.46 53.37 -103.92
CA LEU A 3 -38.40 52.36 -104.45
C LEU A 3 -37.74 50.95 -104.51
N LEU A 4 -38.34 49.83 -104.05
CA LEU A 4 -39.76 49.55 -103.74
C LEU A 4 -39.94 48.35 -102.77
N ARG A 5 -41.21 48.05 -102.46
CA ARG A 5 -41.79 46.93 -101.67
C ARG A 5 -41.10 45.54 -101.79
N GLY A 6 -41.25 44.75 -100.73
CA GLY A 6 -41.30 43.27 -100.75
C GLY A 6 -41.82 42.74 -99.40
N ASP A 7 -42.87 41.90 -99.38
CA ASP A 7 -43.59 41.47 -98.17
C ASP A 7 -43.87 39.95 -98.18
N ARG A 8 -44.11 39.38 -96.98
CA ARG A 8 -44.53 38.00 -96.60
C ARG A 8 -43.46 36.91 -96.41
N GLY A 9 -43.69 36.08 -95.39
CA GLY A 9 -43.21 34.67 -95.36
C GLY A 9 -42.75 34.17 -93.98
N ASP A 10 -43.62 33.46 -93.27
CA ASP A 10 -43.42 32.88 -91.94
C ASP A 10 -42.15 32.01 -91.76
N THR A 11 -41.53 32.05 -90.57
CA THR A 11 -41.44 30.92 -89.63
C THR A 11 -40.66 31.28 -88.34
N SER A 12 -40.76 30.45 -87.30
CA SER A 12 -40.25 30.74 -85.95
C SER A 12 -38.94 30.01 -85.61
N SER A 13 -37.95 30.73 -85.07
CA SER A 13 -37.13 30.31 -83.92
C SER A 13 -36.09 31.37 -83.49
N THR A 14 -36.07 31.65 -82.18
CA THR A 14 -34.95 32.14 -81.31
C THR A 14 -33.83 33.08 -81.81
N SER A 15 -33.45 34.01 -80.92
CA SER A 15 -32.19 34.79 -80.88
C SER A 15 -32.12 36.02 -81.81
N SER A 16 -31.68 37.21 -81.38
CA SER A 16 -31.51 37.77 -80.02
C SER A 16 -31.35 39.31 -80.11
N ARG A 17 -31.33 40.00 -78.95
CA ARG A 17 -31.20 41.47 -78.78
C ARG A 17 -32.44 42.28 -79.21
N SER A 18 -32.81 43.38 -78.55
CA SER A 18 -32.38 43.89 -77.23
C SER A 18 -33.42 44.87 -76.65
N TYR A 19 -33.88 44.60 -75.44
CA TYR A 19 -34.60 45.53 -74.58
C TYR A 19 -34.15 45.30 -73.12
N GLY A 20 -34.10 46.37 -72.32
CA GLY A 20 -33.66 46.31 -70.92
C GLY A 20 -32.93 47.58 -70.49
N GLY A 21 -33.67 48.62 -70.11
CA GLY A 21 -33.09 49.79 -69.47
C GLY A 21 -32.74 49.50 -68.00
N PHE A 22 -31.59 49.96 -67.53
CA PHE A 22 -31.20 49.85 -66.13
C PHE A 22 -32.07 50.77 -65.25
N GLY A 23 -33.15 50.22 -64.70
CA GLY A 23 -33.91 50.88 -63.63
C GLY A 23 -33.11 50.85 -62.34
N ALA A 24 -32.77 52.03 -61.81
CA ALA A 24 -32.15 52.16 -60.49
C ALA A 24 -33.20 51.83 -59.41
N SER A 25 -33.19 50.60 -58.92
CA SER A 25 -34.06 50.17 -57.81
C SER A 25 -33.67 50.91 -56.52
N GLU A 26 -34.67 51.44 -55.80
CA GLU A 26 -34.45 52.13 -54.53
C GLU A 26 -33.82 51.17 -53.48
N PRO A 27 -32.93 51.65 -52.60
CA PRO A 27 -32.28 50.80 -51.61
C PRO A 27 -33.30 50.21 -50.62
N ARG A 28 -33.29 48.89 -50.46
CA ARG A 28 -34.16 48.12 -49.55
C ARG A 28 -33.37 47.10 -48.74
N LEU A 29 -33.88 46.81 -47.55
CA LEU A 29 -33.40 45.74 -46.67
C LEU A 29 -34.14 44.44 -46.92
N PHE A 30 -35.43 44.51 -47.29
CA PHE A 30 -36.28 43.34 -47.46
C PHE A 30 -36.95 43.30 -48.84
N GLU A 31 -37.14 42.09 -49.34
CA GLU A 31 -37.87 41.81 -50.58
C GLU A 31 -38.93 40.73 -50.32
N PHE A 32 -40.00 40.70 -51.12
CA PHE A 32 -41.05 39.68 -51.00
C PHE A 32 -40.66 38.43 -51.80
N SER A 33 -40.74 37.27 -51.15
CA SER A 33 -40.69 35.94 -51.77
C SER A 33 -41.99 35.18 -51.51
N GLU A 34 -42.17 34.04 -52.18
CA GLU A 34 -43.33 33.15 -51.98
C GLU A 34 -43.39 32.55 -50.56
N ARG A 35 -42.28 32.57 -49.81
CA ARG A 35 -42.20 32.12 -48.41
C ARG A 35 -42.30 33.27 -47.38
N GLY A 36 -42.65 34.48 -47.81
CA GLY A 36 -42.67 35.69 -46.99
C GLY A 36 -41.56 36.68 -47.36
N ARG A 37 -41.31 37.72 -46.54
CA ARG A 37 -40.19 38.63 -46.78
C ARG A 37 -38.89 38.08 -46.22
N SER A 38 -37.84 38.12 -47.04
CA SER A 38 -36.47 37.80 -46.68
C SER A 38 -35.56 39.03 -46.87
N VAL A 39 -34.30 38.95 -46.43
CA VAL A 39 -33.32 40.01 -46.72
C VAL A 39 -33.12 40.10 -48.23
N ALA A 40 -33.28 41.31 -48.78
CA ALA A 40 -33.20 41.57 -50.21
C ALA A 40 -31.83 41.12 -50.76
N PRO A 41 -31.76 40.34 -51.86
CA PRO A 41 -30.50 39.91 -52.46
C PRO A 41 -29.55 41.09 -52.76
N LYS A 42 -30.09 42.25 -53.13
CA LYS A 42 -29.33 43.50 -53.33
C LYS A 42 -28.65 44.00 -52.06
N CYS A 43 -29.25 43.81 -50.87
CA CYS A 43 -28.64 44.15 -49.58
C CYS A 43 -27.41 43.28 -49.31
N ILE A 44 -27.53 41.97 -49.55
CA ILE A 44 -26.42 41.00 -49.42
C ILE A 44 -25.33 41.29 -50.45
N GLU A 45 -25.71 41.57 -51.71
CA GLU A 45 -24.77 41.92 -52.78
C GLU A 45 -23.97 43.20 -52.45
N MET A 46 -24.64 44.27 -52.00
CA MET A 46 -23.97 45.52 -51.58
C MET A 46 -22.98 45.29 -50.43
N SER A 47 -23.31 44.41 -49.47
CA SER A 47 -22.38 44.08 -48.37
C SER A 47 -21.10 43.37 -48.83
N LYS A 48 -21.15 42.65 -49.97
CA LYS A 48 -20.03 41.91 -50.55
C LYS A 48 -19.23 42.72 -51.58
N GLN A 49 -19.90 43.49 -52.44
CA GLN A 49 -19.27 44.25 -53.53
C GLN A 49 -18.79 45.64 -53.09
N HIS A 50 -19.55 46.32 -52.22
CA HIS A 50 -19.30 47.70 -51.80
C HIS A 50 -19.32 47.84 -50.26
N PRO A 51 -18.44 47.11 -49.54
CA PRO A 51 -18.49 47.00 -48.08
C PRO A 51 -18.31 48.33 -47.34
N GLU A 52 -17.57 49.29 -47.90
CA GLU A 52 -17.39 50.62 -47.30
C GLU A 52 -18.65 51.48 -47.43
N GLU A 53 -19.43 51.29 -48.50
CA GLU A 53 -20.70 51.99 -48.73
C GLU A 53 -21.89 51.30 -48.06
N PHE A 54 -21.76 50.02 -47.67
CA PHE A 54 -22.87 49.21 -47.16
C PHE A 54 -23.58 49.85 -45.95
N LEU A 55 -22.85 50.49 -45.02
CA LEU A 55 -23.48 51.17 -43.89
C LEU A 55 -24.28 52.41 -44.33
N ASN A 56 -23.85 53.10 -45.39
CA ASN A 56 -24.62 54.19 -46.02
C ASN A 56 -25.85 53.65 -46.78
N TYR A 57 -25.75 52.50 -47.47
CA TYR A 57 -26.90 51.80 -48.06
C TYR A 57 -27.93 51.42 -46.99
N LEU A 58 -27.49 50.77 -45.90
CA LEU A 58 -28.30 50.40 -44.74
C LEU A 58 -28.99 51.63 -44.12
N GLN A 59 -28.29 52.76 -44.00
CA GLN A 59 -28.84 54.02 -43.48
C GLN A 59 -29.92 54.63 -44.39
N GLN A 60 -29.82 54.45 -45.71
CA GLN A 60 -30.84 54.88 -46.66
C GLN A 60 -32.06 53.95 -46.64
N ALA A 61 -31.85 52.64 -46.80
CA ALA A 61 -32.91 51.63 -46.83
C ALA A 61 -33.74 51.59 -45.53
N TRP A 62 -33.09 51.79 -44.37
CA TRP A 62 -33.78 51.89 -43.08
C TRP A 62 -34.82 53.02 -43.00
N LYS A 63 -34.69 54.09 -43.80
CA LYS A 63 -35.70 55.18 -43.83
C LYS A 63 -37.06 54.68 -44.30
N ARG A 64 -37.08 53.65 -45.17
CA ARG A 64 -38.28 52.99 -45.70
C ARG A 64 -38.71 51.80 -44.82
N ASP A 65 -37.76 50.89 -44.56
CA ASP A 65 -38.10 49.54 -44.10
C ASP A 65 -38.21 49.40 -42.56
N LYS A 66 -37.87 50.47 -41.81
CA LYS A 66 -37.97 50.56 -40.33
C LYS A 66 -39.35 50.22 -39.76
N ILE A 67 -40.44 50.42 -40.50
CA ILE A 67 -41.79 50.09 -40.04
C ILE A 67 -41.95 48.56 -39.98
N TYR A 68 -41.69 47.90 -41.11
CA TYR A 68 -41.73 46.43 -41.19
C TYR A 68 -40.77 45.75 -40.20
N ALA A 69 -39.55 46.28 -40.08
CA ALA A 69 -38.53 45.79 -39.13
C ALA A 69 -38.88 45.97 -37.64
N LYS A 70 -39.88 46.80 -37.31
CA LYS A 70 -40.44 46.91 -35.95
C LYS A 70 -41.58 45.93 -35.71
N GLU A 71 -42.31 45.59 -36.77
CA GLU A 71 -43.44 44.65 -36.75
C GLU A 71 -42.94 43.19 -36.83
N ASN A 72 -41.75 42.98 -37.41
CA ASN A 72 -41.14 41.67 -37.69
C ASN A 72 -39.70 41.67 -37.14
N PRO A 73 -39.49 41.51 -35.82
CA PRO A 73 -38.18 41.64 -35.21
C PRO A 73 -37.21 40.52 -35.61
N ASP A 74 -37.71 39.31 -35.89
CA ASP A 74 -36.87 38.15 -36.21
C ASP A 74 -36.15 38.31 -37.56
N SER A 75 -36.78 39.00 -38.52
CA SER A 75 -36.17 39.38 -39.81
C SER A 75 -34.92 40.28 -39.66
N MET A 76 -34.64 40.80 -38.46
CA MET A 76 -33.41 41.54 -38.16
C MET A 76 -32.20 40.63 -37.89
N PHE A 77 -32.40 39.33 -37.65
CA PHE A 77 -31.33 38.38 -37.33
C PHE A 77 -30.31 38.29 -38.47
N ASP A 78 -30.78 38.04 -39.69
CA ASP A 78 -29.95 37.97 -40.90
C ASP A 78 -29.15 39.27 -41.12
N ILE A 79 -29.78 40.43 -40.97
CA ILE A 79 -29.11 41.74 -41.16
C ILE A 79 -28.05 41.98 -40.08
N ARG A 80 -28.24 41.46 -38.86
CA ARG A 80 -27.23 41.46 -37.80
C ARG A 80 -26.10 40.46 -38.07
N ALA A 81 -26.36 39.38 -38.80
CA ALA A 81 -25.35 38.40 -39.21
C ALA A 81 -24.44 38.90 -40.36
N ILE A 82 -24.91 39.84 -41.20
CA ILE A 82 -24.11 40.45 -42.27
C ILE A 82 -22.78 40.98 -41.71
N ARG A 83 -21.66 40.53 -42.30
CA ARG A 83 -20.31 40.96 -41.93
C ARG A 83 -20.02 42.33 -42.54
N VAL A 84 -19.67 43.29 -41.69
CA VAL A 84 -19.39 44.69 -42.04
C VAL A 84 -17.97 45.09 -41.65
N LEU A 85 -17.46 46.16 -42.25
CA LEU A 85 -16.09 46.61 -42.06
C LEU A 85 -15.93 47.39 -40.73
N CYS A 86 -15.03 46.93 -39.88
CA CYS A 86 -14.65 47.60 -38.63
C CYS A 86 -13.40 48.49 -38.81
N GLN A 87 -13.14 49.34 -37.80
CA GLN A 87 -11.98 50.25 -37.76
C GLN A 87 -10.64 49.50 -37.73
N ASP A 88 -10.63 48.24 -37.28
CA ASP A 88 -9.47 47.34 -37.31
C ASP A 88 -9.22 46.72 -38.70
N GLY A 89 -9.97 47.15 -39.73
CA GLY A 89 -9.90 46.61 -41.09
C GLY A 89 -10.54 45.23 -41.26
N LYS A 90 -11.15 44.65 -40.23
CA LYS A 90 -11.69 43.28 -40.27
C LYS A 90 -13.21 43.27 -40.49
N PHE A 91 -13.67 42.19 -41.11
CA PHE A 91 -15.08 41.94 -41.40
C PHE A 91 -15.76 41.15 -40.29
N ARG A 92 -16.70 41.78 -39.58
CA ARG A 92 -17.34 41.24 -38.37
C ARG A 92 -18.87 41.38 -38.45
N PRO A 93 -19.68 40.45 -37.91
CA PRO A 93 -21.14 40.58 -37.92
C PRO A 93 -21.59 41.90 -37.31
N LEU A 94 -22.55 42.57 -37.95
CA LEU A 94 -23.07 43.87 -37.53
C LEU A 94 -23.63 43.84 -36.09
N GLY A 95 -24.27 42.73 -35.68
CA GLY A 95 -24.75 42.48 -34.32
C GLY A 95 -23.65 42.33 -33.26
N ASN A 96 -22.44 41.95 -33.68
CA ASN A 96 -21.27 41.77 -32.82
C ASN A 96 -20.27 42.94 -32.96
N SER A 97 -20.74 44.06 -33.52
CA SER A 97 -19.95 45.27 -33.74
C SER A 97 -20.54 46.45 -32.98
N TYR A 98 -19.69 47.40 -32.58
CA TYR A 98 -20.07 48.54 -31.74
C TYR A 98 -20.06 49.85 -32.52
N ILE A 99 -21.02 50.73 -32.21
CA ILE A 99 -21.04 52.11 -32.72
C ILE A 99 -19.92 52.90 -32.01
N PRO A 100 -18.99 53.56 -32.74
CA PRO A 100 -17.88 54.34 -32.17
C PRO A 100 -18.36 55.64 -31.51
N LEU A 101 -18.97 55.53 -30.33
CA LEU A 101 -19.35 56.68 -29.51
C LEU A 101 -18.16 57.19 -28.68
N PRO A 102 -18.04 58.50 -28.40
CA PRO A 102 -16.93 59.07 -27.63
C PRO A 102 -16.70 58.40 -26.27
N LYS A 103 -17.78 58.06 -25.55
CA LYS A 103 -17.70 57.34 -24.26
C LYS A 103 -17.08 55.94 -24.40
N LEU A 104 -17.44 55.19 -25.45
CA LEU A 104 -16.90 53.85 -25.69
C LEU A 104 -15.44 53.92 -26.15
N HIS A 105 -15.06 54.92 -26.95
CA HIS A 105 -13.65 55.18 -27.27
C HIS A 105 -12.82 55.50 -26.03
N TYR A 106 -13.34 56.32 -25.11
CA TYR A 106 -12.67 56.60 -23.82
C TYR A 106 -12.47 55.32 -22.99
N LEU A 107 -13.52 54.52 -22.81
CA LEU A 107 -13.41 53.26 -22.04
C LEU A 107 -12.48 52.25 -22.72
N ARG A 108 -12.57 52.08 -24.04
CA ARG A 108 -11.64 51.23 -24.81
C ARG A 108 -10.19 51.69 -24.62
N ASN A 109 -9.93 52.99 -24.66
CA ASN A 109 -8.58 53.54 -24.48
C ASN A 109 -8.09 53.53 -23.02
N ARG A 110 -8.96 53.29 -22.04
CA ARG A 110 -8.56 53.02 -20.65
C ARG A 110 -8.03 51.60 -20.48
N TYR A 111 -8.73 50.61 -21.06
CA TYR A 111 -8.46 49.19 -20.80
C TYR A 111 -7.63 48.48 -21.87
N MET A 112 -7.64 48.98 -23.11
CA MET A 112 -7.01 48.33 -24.26
C MET A 112 -5.85 49.16 -24.84
N LEU A 113 -4.71 48.50 -25.04
CA LEU A 113 -3.46 49.08 -25.53
C LEU A 113 -3.49 49.33 -27.04
N GLU A 114 -2.48 50.03 -27.55
CA GLU A 114 -2.28 50.17 -28.99
C GLU A 114 -1.93 48.79 -29.61
N GLY A 115 -2.57 48.46 -30.72
CA GLY A 115 -2.49 47.11 -31.33
C GLY A 115 -3.58 46.12 -30.90
N GLU A 116 -4.37 46.39 -29.85
CA GLU A 116 -5.48 45.51 -29.41
C GLU A 116 -6.82 45.90 -30.09
N PRO A 117 -7.38 45.10 -31.03
CA PRO A 117 -8.47 45.54 -31.91
C PRO A 117 -9.88 45.30 -31.36
N PHE A 118 -10.57 46.39 -31.00
CA PHE A 118 -11.98 46.40 -30.61
C PHE A 118 -12.91 46.52 -31.84
N PRO A 119 -14.09 45.87 -31.90
CA PRO A 119 -14.93 45.82 -33.10
C PRO A 119 -15.80 47.08 -33.29
N PHE A 120 -15.18 48.27 -33.29
CA PHE A 120 -15.89 49.49 -33.66
C PHE A 120 -16.15 49.53 -35.18
N LEU A 121 -17.34 49.94 -35.58
CA LEU A 121 -17.71 50.12 -36.99
C LEU A 121 -16.87 51.23 -37.66
N ARG A 122 -16.41 50.98 -38.90
CA ARG A 122 -15.83 52.03 -39.73
C ARG A 122 -16.98 52.85 -40.35
N LEU A 123 -17.13 54.10 -39.92
CA LEU A 123 -18.20 55.01 -40.35
C LEU A 123 -17.63 56.16 -41.17
N ASP A 124 -18.22 56.42 -42.34
CA ASP A 124 -17.89 57.57 -43.18
C ASP A 124 -19.15 58.38 -43.55
N PRO A 125 -19.30 59.63 -43.06
CA PRO A 125 -18.40 60.34 -42.16
C PRO A 125 -18.38 59.77 -40.72
N PRO A 126 -17.26 59.91 -39.99
CA PRO A 126 -17.12 59.46 -38.61
C PRO A 126 -17.98 60.28 -37.64
N ILE A 127 -18.22 59.71 -36.44
CA ILE A 127 -18.94 60.40 -35.36
C ILE A 127 -18.05 61.51 -34.77
N ARG A 128 -18.61 62.72 -34.62
CA ARG A 128 -17.91 63.87 -34.03
C ARG A 128 -17.76 63.71 -32.52
N SER A 129 -16.66 64.19 -31.96
CA SER A 129 -16.29 64.02 -30.54
C SER A 129 -17.33 64.55 -29.53
N GLU A 130 -18.07 65.61 -29.90
CA GLU A 130 -19.14 66.20 -29.09
C GLU A 130 -20.55 65.70 -29.50
N GLY A 131 -20.62 64.76 -30.45
CA GLY A 131 -21.85 64.31 -31.07
C GLY A 131 -22.41 63.02 -30.48
N GLY A 132 -23.75 62.98 -30.33
CA GLY A 132 -24.48 61.71 -30.33
C GLY A 132 -24.49 61.07 -31.73
N PHE A 133 -25.28 60.00 -31.90
CA PHE A 133 -25.38 59.17 -33.11
C PHE A 133 -25.51 59.86 -34.48
N GLY A 134 -25.82 61.17 -34.56
CA GLY A 134 -25.85 61.93 -35.81
C GLY A 134 -26.73 61.30 -36.89
N GLN A 135 -26.15 61.11 -38.08
CA GLN A 135 -26.81 60.43 -39.20
C GLN A 135 -26.96 58.91 -39.01
N TRP A 136 -26.19 58.32 -38.09
CA TRP A 136 -26.06 56.88 -37.83
C TRP A 136 -27.09 56.34 -36.82
N ARG A 137 -28.11 57.12 -36.49
CA ARG A 137 -29.22 56.74 -35.58
C ARG A 137 -29.93 55.43 -35.97
N CYS A 138 -29.85 55.01 -37.23
CA CYS A 138 -30.33 53.72 -37.72
C CYS A 138 -29.59 52.51 -37.12
N LEU A 139 -28.27 52.63 -36.89
CA LEU A 139 -27.42 51.51 -36.48
C LEU A 139 -27.79 50.98 -35.09
N ARG A 140 -28.47 51.78 -34.26
CA ARG A 140 -29.01 51.34 -32.95
C ARG A 140 -29.98 50.16 -33.00
N ALA A 141 -30.53 49.83 -34.18
CA ALA A 141 -31.39 48.65 -34.35
C ALA A 141 -30.59 47.36 -34.64
N PHE A 142 -29.31 47.50 -35.03
CA PHE A 142 -28.48 46.42 -35.54
C PHE A 142 -27.20 46.18 -34.73
N ALA A 143 -26.50 47.24 -34.32
CA ALA A 143 -25.18 47.21 -33.69
C ALA A 143 -25.25 47.63 -32.22
N LYS A 144 -24.31 47.12 -31.41
CA LYS A 144 -24.18 47.44 -29.97
C LYS A 144 -23.71 48.89 -29.77
N TYR A 145 -24.11 49.54 -28.68
CA TYR A 145 -23.74 50.93 -28.41
C TYR A 145 -23.76 51.34 -26.93
N HIS A 146 -24.03 50.41 -26.02
CA HIS A 146 -23.98 50.64 -24.57
C HIS A 146 -22.61 50.22 -24.03
N ASP A 147 -22.19 50.81 -22.91
CA ASP A 147 -21.14 50.28 -22.05
C ASP A 147 -21.79 49.40 -20.97
N ASP A 148 -22.19 48.21 -21.41
CA ASP A 148 -22.85 47.17 -20.61
C ASP A 148 -21.89 45.99 -20.33
N LEU A 149 -22.34 45.00 -19.55
CA LEU A 149 -21.65 43.73 -19.33
C LEU A 149 -21.07 43.10 -20.62
N ASP A 150 -21.78 43.17 -21.75
CA ASP A 150 -21.27 42.67 -23.04
C ASP A 150 -20.07 43.48 -23.55
N PHE A 151 -20.06 44.80 -23.38
CA PHE A 151 -18.94 45.66 -23.76
C PHE A 151 -17.68 45.36 -22.94
N PHE A 152 -17.79 45.16 -21.62
CA PHE A 152 -16.65 44.82 -20.76
C PHE A 152 -16.13 43.40 -21.01
N LEU A 153 -17.02 42.41 -21.22
CA LEU A 153 -16.63 41.06 -21.64
C LEU A 153 -15.94 41.05 -23.02
N GLU A 154 -16.46 41.78 -24.01
CA GLU A 154 -15.84 41.86 -25.34
C GLU A 154 -14.43 42.47 -25.25
N MET A 155 -14.21 43.52 -24.45
CA MET A 155 -12.86 44.08 -24.26
C MET A 155 -11.89 43.03 -23.69
N LEU A 156 -12.30 42.31 -22.64
CA LEU A 156 -11.50 41.25 -22.03
C LEU A 156 -11.15 40.12 -23.02
N VAL A 157 -12.13 39.68 -23.82
CA VAL A 157 -11.94 38.70 -24.91
C VAL A 157 -10.95 39.21 -25.97
N ARG A 158 -10.93 40.52 -26.28
CA ARG A 158 -9.96 41.09 -27.24
C ARG A 158 -8.55 41.21 -26.69
N ILE A 159 -8.39 41.44 -25.38
CA ILE A 159 -7.07 41.37 -24.74
C ILE A 159 -6.56 39.92 -24.78
N ARG A 160 -7.36 38.94 -24.32
CA ARG A 160 -7.05 37.50 -24.36
C ARG A 160 -6.64 36.97 -25.74
N ARG A 161 -7.28 37.47 -26.81
CA ARG A 161 -7.06 37.06 -28.21
C ARG A 161 -5.96 37.86 -28.95
N THR A 162 -5.22 38.73 -28.25
CA THR A 162 -4.07 39.45 -28.83
C THR A 162 -2.82 38.56 -28.84
N LYS A 163 -1.92 38.74 -29.83
CA LYS A 163 -0.72 37.90 -30.02
C LYS A 163 0.41 38.11 -28.98
N ALA A 164 0.18 38.88 -27.92
CA ALA A 164 1.16 39.11 -26.87
C ALA A 164 1.30 37.86 -25.98
N SER A 165 2.53 37.49 -25.62
CA SER A 165 2.82 36.33 -24.75
C SER A 165 2.47 36.55 -23.27
N THR A 166 2.23 37.80 -22.89
CA THR A 166 2.03 38.27 -21.50
C THR A 166 1.11 39.48 -21.53
N VAL A 167 0.26 39.68 -20.53
CA VAL A 167 -0.54 40.92 -20.44
C VAL A 167 0.33 42.04 -19.90
N GLU A 168 0.65 43.01 -20.74
CA GLU A 168 1.22 44.28 -20.28
C GLU A 168 0.22 45.03 -19.39
N PHE A 169 0.71 45.59 -18.28
CA PHE A 169 -0.06 46.31 -17.25
C PHE A 169 -1.30 45.58 -16.70
N PRO A 170 -1.14 44.45 -15.96
CA PRO A 170 -2.27 43.64 -15.46
C PRO A 170 -3.29 44.37 -14.57
N ARG A 171 -2.96 45.55 -14.02
CA ARG A 171 -3.91 46.48 -13.39
C ARG A 171 -5.21 46.67 -14.19
N ARG A 172 -5.13 46.68 -15.53
CA ARG A 172 -6.31 46.82 -16.40
C ARG A 172 -7.23 45.60 -16.41
N ILE A 173 -6.72 44.40 -16.11
CA ILE A 173 -7.51 43.18 -15.95
C ILE A 173 -8.26 43.20 -14.61
N LEU A 174 -7.58 43.63 -13.53
CA LEU A 174 -8.22 43.87 -12.23
C LEU A 174 -9.41 44.81 -12.35
N GLU A 175 -9.22 45.98 -12.96
CA GLU A 175 -10.31 46.94 -13.15
C GLU A 175 -11.45 46.39 -14.04
N LEU A 176 -11.14 45.58 -15.07
CA LEU A 176 -12.16 44.93 -15.89
C LEU A 176 -12.97 43.90 -15.10
N TYR A 177 -12.33 43.05 -14.28
CA TYR A 177 -13.05 42.10 -13.42
C TYR A 177 -13.94 42.82 -12.40
N LEU A 178 -13.43 43.85 -11.73
CA LEU A 178 -14.21 44.65 -10.79
C LEU A 178 -15.36 45.38 -11.48
N ARG A 179 -15.20 45.83 -12.73
CA ARG A 179 -16.33 46.40 -13.49
C ARG A 179 -17.34 45.35 -13.93
N ILE A 180 -16.89 44.16 -14.35
CA ILE A 180 -17.76 43.02 -14.68
C ILE A 180 -18.58 42.57 -13.46
N GLN A 181 -17.98 42.56 -12.27
CA GLN A 181 -18.69 42.31 -10.99
C GLN A 181 -19.79 43.35 -10.78
N ALA A 182 -19.46 44.65 -10.82
CA ALA A 182 -20.44 45.72 -10.64
C ALA A 182 -21.58 45.66 -11.68
N GLU A 183 -21.30 45.33 -12.94
CA GLU A 183 -22.32 45.13 -13.99
C GLU A 183 -23.23 43.91 -13.73
N CYS A 184 -22.76 42.90 -12.98
CA CYS A 184 -23.59 41.79 -12.53
C CYS A 184 -24.46 42.17 -11.32
N GLU A 185 -23.96 43.02 -10.42
CA GLU A 185 -24.66 43.51 -9.22
C GLU A 185 -25.74 44.55 -9.56
N ASP A 186 -25.43 45.51 -10.43
CA ASP A 186 -26.36 46.51 -10.97
C ASP A 186 -27.45 45.89 -11.90
N SER A 187 -27.33 44.60 -12.22
CA SER A 187 -28.24 43.91 -13.15
C SER A 187 -29.62 43.63 -12.53
N LYS A 188 -30.65 43.67 -13.38
CA LYS A 188 -32.02 43.24 -13.03
C LYS A 188 -32.14 41.74 -12.78
N ASP A 189 -31.20 40.96 -13.29
CA ASP A 189 -31.06 39.53 -13.03
C ASP A 189 -29.57 39.22 -12.81
N PRO A 190 -29.07 39.35 -11.57
CA PRO A 190 -27.69 39.00 -11.24
C PRO A 190 -27.37 37.53 -11.51
N ALA A 191 -28.33 36.61 -11.34
CA ALA A 191 -28.08 35.18 -11.49
C ALA A 191 -27.80 34.80 -12.95
N ALA A 192 -28.62 35.28 -13.90
CA ALA A 192 -28.38 35.10 -15.32
C ALA A 192 -27.12 35.86 -15.79
N SER A 193 -26.86 37.04 -15.23
CA SER A 193 -25.67 37.86 -15.56
C SER A 193 -24.38 37.15 -15.15
N GLN A 194 -24.31 36.65 -13.91
CA GLN A 194 -23.20 35.84 -13.43
C GLN A 194 -23.05 34.52 -14.22
N GLN A 195 -24.15 33.85 -14.59
CA GLN A 195 -24.05 32.63 -15.41
C GLN A 195 -23.51 32.93 -16.81
N LYS A 196 -23.88 34.07 -17.41
CA LYS A 196 -23.31 34.55 -18.68
C LYS A 196 -21.81 34.83 -18.53
N VAL A 197 -21.37 35.44 -17.42
CA VAL A 197 -19.95 35.62 -17.12
C VAL A 197 -19.24 34.27 -17.02
N ARG A 198 -19.72 33.33 -16.20
CA ARG A 198 -19.14 31.97 -16.07
C ARG A 198 -18.98 31.28 -17.41
N ASN A 199 -20.07 31.20 -18.20
CA ASN A 199 -20.05 30.57 -19.53
C ASN A 199 -19.06 31.24 -20.49
N THR A 200 -18.87 32.56 -20.40
CA THR A 200 -17.92 33.31 -21.24
C THR A 200 -16.48 33.10 -20.78
N PHE A 201 -16.24 33.10 -19.46
CA PHE A 201 -14.92 32.88 -18.88
C PHE A 201 -14.38 31.47 -19.12
N GLU A 202 -15.26 30.47 -19.08
CA GLU A 202 -14.95 29.08 -19.42
C GLU A 202 -14.61 28.96 -20.92
N LYS A 203 -15.54 29.38 -21.80
CA LYS A 203 -15.37 29.27 -23.26
C LYS A 203 -14.15 30.01 -23.81
N GLU A 204 -13.86 31.19 -23.29
CA GLU A 204 -12.82 32.08 -23.83
C GLU A 204 -11.54 32.09 -22.97
N GLN A 205 -11.46 31.25 -21.92
CA GLN A 205 -10.33 31.15 -20.98
C GLN A 205 -9.94 32.51 -20.39
N LEU A 206 -10.87 33.18 -19.70
CA LEU A 206 -10.70 34.57 -19.26
C LEU A 206 -10.21 34.75 -17.82
N VAL A 207 -9.75 33.70 -17.14
CA VAL A 207 -9.04 33.84 -15.86
C VAL A 207 -7.55 34.03 -16.13
N TYR A 208 -7.03 35.24 -15.91
CA TYR A 208 -5.61 35.54 -15.96
C TYR A 208 -4.92 35.19 -14.62
N VAL A 209 -4.06 34.18 -14.62
CA VAL A 209 -3.13 33.84 -13.53
C VAL A 209 -1.72 34.08 -14.06
N HIS A 210 -1.12 35.23 -13.72
CA HIS A 210 0.08 35.76 -14.38
C HIS A 210 1.16 34.68 -14.61
N PRO A 211 1.67 34.47 -15.84
CA PRO A 211 1.38 35.17 -17.10
C PRO A 211 0.33 34.46 -18.00
N ILE A 212 -0.35 33.44 -17.48
CA ILE A 212 -1.16 32.47 -18.24
C ILE A 212 -2.64 32.81 -18.17
N TRP A 213 -3.38 32.49 -19.23
CA TRP A 213 -4.84 32.54 -19.27
C TRP A 213 -5.42 31.12 -19.14
N ARG A 214 -6.44 30.95 -18.29
CA ARG A 214 -7.07 29.67 -17.92
C ARG A 214 -8.61 29.80 -17.95
N PRO A 215 -9.36 28.71 -18.17
CA PRO A 215 -10.78 28.64 -17.83
C PRO A 215 -10.96 28.48 -16.29
N PRO A 216 -12.11 28.89 -15.71
CA PRO A 216 -12.45 28.64 -14.32
C PRO A 216 -12.33 27.17 -13.85
N SER A 217 -12.61 26.19 -14.71
CA SER A 217 -12.44 24.76 -14.39
C SER A 217 -11.01 24.34 -14.03
N GLU A 218 -10.00 24.99 -14.63
CA GLU A 218 -8.57 24.81 -14.36
C GLU A 218 -8.06 25.69 -13.21
N CYS A 219 -8.94 26.37 -12.47
CA CYS A 219 -8.57 27.31 -11.42
C CYS A 219 -8.99 26.86 -10.01
N LEU A 220 -8.21 27.27 -9.02
CA LEU A 220 -8.57 27.23 -7.60
C LEU A 220 -8.65 28.67 -7.06
N LEU A 221 -9.42 28.87 -5.99
CA LEU A 221 -9.43 30.17 -5.29
C LEU A 221 -8.07 30.42 -4.62
N GLU A 222 -7.65 29.51 -3.74
CA GLU A 222 -6.32 29.45 -3.11
C GLU A 222 -5.79 28.02 -3.15
N ASP A 223 -4.46 27.88 -3.10
CA ASP A 223 -3.80 26.60 -2.85
C ASP A 223 -3.42 26.48 -1.37
N THR A 224 -4.41 26.15 -0.53
CA THR A 224 -4.23 26.04 0.93
C THR A 224 -3.49 24.78 1.38
N CYS A 225 -3.23 23.84 0.47
CA CYS A 225 -2.61 22.55 0.79
C CYS A 225 -1.29 22.29 0.05
N GLU A 226 -0.90 23.17 -0.88
CA GLU A 226 0.30 23.10 -1.73
C GLU A 226 0.21 21.98 -2.79
N ILE A 227 -0.98 21.79 -3.38
CA ILE A 227 -1.31 20.73 -4.34
C ILE A 227 -1.77 21.24 -5.72
N SER A 228 -1.68 22.55 -5.99
CA SER A 228 -2.13 23.12 -7.27
C SER A 228 -1.41 22.52 -8.48
N SER A 229 -0.10 22.30 -8.36
CA SER A 229 0.74 21.55 -9.32
C SER A 229 0.16 20.17 -9.62
N THR A 230 -0.14 19.41 -8.57
CA THR A 230 -0.48 17.98 -8.62
C THR A 230 -1.96 17.75 -8.97
N LEU A 231 -2.80 18.79 -8.88
CA LEU A 231 -4.13 18.85 -9.47
C LEU A 231 -4.15 19.49 -10.89
N SER A 232 -2.99 19.87 -11.45
CA SER A 232 -2.84 20.63 -12.71
C SER A 232 -3.62 21.96 -12.80
N LYS A 233 -4.06 22.50 -11.66
CA LYS A 233 -4.88 23.71 -11.51
C LYS A 233 -4.04 24.93 -11.09
N SER A 234 -4.55 26.13 -11.36
CA SER A 234 -3.87 27.39 -11.03
C SER A 234 -4.62 28.17 -9.94
N PRO A 235 -3.98 28.52 -8.81
CA PRO A 235 -4.63 29.34 -7.78
C PRO A 235 -4.68 30.81 -8.23
N VAL A 236 -5.80 31.50 -7.98
CA VAL A 236 -5.96 32.93 -8.31
C VAL A 236 -5.52 33.88 -7.19
N PHE A 237 -5.36 33.37 -5.97
CA PHE A 237 -4.71 34.05 -4.84
C PHE A 237 -3.46 33.27 -4.38
N PRO A 238 -2.41 33.96 -3.88
CA PRO A 238 -2.30 35.41 -3.71
C PRO A 238 -2.13 36.15 -5.05
N VAL A 239 -2.74 37.33 -5.17
CA VAL A 239 -2.67 38.13 -6.40
C VAL A 239 -1.23 38.67 -6.60
N PRO A 240 -0.62 38.48 -7.77
CA PRO A 240 0.70 39.02 -8.09
C PRO A 240 0.82 40.55 -7.91
N SER A 241 1.97 41.00 -7.40
CA SER A 241 2.15 42.40 -6.97
C SER A 241 2.14 43.43 -8.11
N ASP A 242 2.35 43.00 -9.35
CA ASP A 242 2.24 43.81 -10.58
C ASP A 242 0.78 44.19 -10.94
N TRP A 243 -0.20 43.65 -10.22
CA TRP A 243 -1.60 44.05 -10.31
C TRP A 243 -1.92 45.33 -9.53
N ASP A 244 -0.99 45.86 -8.71
CA ASP A 244 -1.14 47.11 -7.92
C ASP A 244 -2.51 47.27 -7.23
N ALA A 245 -2.96 46.18 -6.59
CA ALA A 245 -4.29 46.05 -6.01
C ALA A 245 -4.35 46.62 -4.58
N SER A 246 -5.28 47.53 -4.30
CA SER A 246 -5.55 47.97 -2.93
C SER A 246 -6.25 46.88 -2.11
N LYS A 247 -6.17 46.96 -0.78
CA LYS A 247 -6.82 46.00 0.13
C LYS A 247 -8.34 45.87 -0.10
N SER A 248 -9.01 46.96 -0.44
CA SER A 248 -10.44 46.97 -0.82
C SER A 248 -10.70 46.24 -2.13
N GLU A 249 -9.85 46.45 -3.14
CA GLU A 249 -10.00 45.78 -4.44
C GLU A 249 -9.73 44.28 -4.35
N LEU A 250 -8.84 43.84 -3.46
CA LEU A 250 -8.63 42.41 -3.19
C LEU A 250 -9.85 41.73 -2.53
N VAL A 251 -10.67 42.47 -1.78
CA VAL A 251 -11.95 41.96 -1.25
C VAL A 251 -12.96 41.81 -2.39
N SER A 252 -13.21 42.85 -3.18
CA SER A 252 -14.18 42.78 -4.27
C SER A 252 -13.76 41.85 -5.41
N LEU A 253 -12.46 41.64 -5.61
CA LEU A 253 -11.93 40.60 -6.49
C LEU A 253 -12.20 39.19 -5.94
N ARG A 254 -12.12 38.99 -4.62
CA ARG A 254 -12.51 37.72 -3.98
C ARG A 254 -14.01 37.47 -4.11
N GLU A 255 -14.82 38.51 -3.98
CA GLU A 255 -16.28 38.43 -4.21
C GLU A 255 -16.58 38.06 -5.67
N PHE A 256 -15.86 38.64 -6.64
CA PHE A 256 -15.94 38.24 -8.05
C PHE A 256 -15.56 36.76 -8.27
N TYR A 257 -14.43 36.30 -7.74
CA TYR A 257 -14.01 34.90 -7.89
C TYR A 257 -14.97 33.90 -7.21
N THR A 258 -15.47 34.21 -6.01
CA THR A 258 -16.30 33.28 -5.21
C THR A 258 -17.79 33.32 -5.53
N GLN A 259 -18.38 34.49 -5.75
CA GLN A 259 -19.82 34.65 -6.01
C GLN A 259 -20.13 34.53 -7.51
N THR A 260 -19.39 35.28 -8.34
CA THR A 260 -19.64 35.34 -9.79
C THR A 260 -19.00 34.16 -10.51
N LEU A 261 -17.70 33.90 -10.34
CA LEU A 261 -17.05 32.76 -11.01
C LEU A 261 -17.23 31.42 -10.30
N ARG A 262 -17.57 31.42 -9.01
CA ARG A 262 -17.73 30.21 -8.17
C ARG A 262 -16.46 29.36 -8.02
N LEU A 263 -15.29 29.99 -8.07
CA LEU A 263 -14.03 29.34 -7.69
C LEU A 263 -14.04 29.01 -6.18
N GLN A 264 -13.48 27.85 -5.85
CA GLN A 264 -13.34 27.33 -4.49
C GLN A 264 -11.91 26.84 -4.26
N ASN A 265 -11.55 26.58 -3.01
CA ASN A 265 -10.32 25.84 -2.70
C ASN A 265 -10.51 24.36 -3.07
N ALA A 266 -9.42 23.60 -3.18
CA ALA A 266 -9.51 22.16 -3.36
C ALA A 266 -10.22 21.52 -2.15
N SER A 267 -11.20 20.66 -2.41
CA SER A 267 -11.89 19.87 -1.39
C SER A 267 -11.37 18.43 -1.37
N TYR A 268 -11.63 17.69 -0.29
CA TYR A 268 -11.26 16.27 -0.23
C TYR A 268 -11.86 15.47 -1.41
N ARG A 269 -13.11 15.76 -1.81
CA ARG A 269 -13.75 15.18 -3.01
C ARG A 269 -12.97 15.52 -4.29
N THR A 270 -12.36 16.71 -4.38
CA THR A 270 -11.49 17.08 -5.53
C THR A 270 -10.23 16.23 -5.60
N VAL A 271 -9.64 15.89 -4.44
CA VAL A 271 -8.43 15.05 -4.36
C VAL A 271 -8.77 13.58 -4.63
N VAL A 272 -9.86 13.06 -4.04
CA VAL A 272 -10.36 11.70 -4.28
C VAL A 272 -10.72 11.50 -5.75
N ASP A 273 -11.36 12.47 -6.41
CA ASP A 273 -11.67 12.44 -7.84
C ASP A 273 -10.42 12.24 -8.72
N VAL A 274 -9.28 12.87 -8.37
CA VAL A 274 -8.01 12.74 -9.12
C VAL A 274 -7.36 11.39 -8.84
N LEU A 275 -7.35 10.92 -7.59
CA LEU A 275 -6.83 9.60 -7.22
C LEU A 275 -7.63 8.46 -7.88
N GLU A 276 -8.95 8.59 -7.96
CA GLU A 276 -9.86 7.60 -8.57
C GLU A 276 -9.73 7.54 -10.09
N LYS A 277 -9.69 8.70 -10.76
CA LYS A 277 -9.53 8.78 -12.23
C LYS A 277 -8.09 8.56 -12.67
N ARG A 278 -7.13 8.70 -11.75
CA ARG A 278 -5.67 8.71 -11.98
C ARG A 278 -5.30 9.78 -13.00
N ASP A 279 -5.88 10.97 -12.81
CA ASP A 279 -5.85 12.12 -13.74
C ASP A 279 -4.52 12.89 -13.62
N PHE A 280 -3.44 12.21 -14.02
CA PHE A 280 -2.05 12.69 -14.00
C PHE A 280 -1.54 12.89 -15.44
N ASP A 281 -0.52 13.73 -15.63
CA ASP A 281 0.10 14.03 -16.95
C ASP A 281 0.66 12.77 -17.69
N ALA A 282 0.91 11.68 -16.96
CA ALA A 282 1.41 10.39 -17.45
C ALA A 282 0.97 9.23 -16.52
N GLU A 283 1.20 7.98 -16.93
CA GLU A 283 1.10 6.83 -16.03
C GLU A 283 2.11 6.96 -14.88
N LEU A 284 1.68 6.62 -13.65
CA LEU A 284 2.44 6.87 -12.43
C LEU A 284 3.60 5.86 -12.27
N ASP A 285 4.83 6.36 -12.40
CA ASP A 285 6.09 5.62 -12.17
C ASP A 285 6.38 5.54 -10.66
N PRO A 286 7.07 4.49 -10.15
CA PRO A 286 7.54 4.44 -8.75
C PRO A 286 8.34 5.66 -8.29
N ALA A 287 9.04 6.34 -9.20
CA ALA A 287 9.77 7.58 -8.92
C ALA A 287 8.84 8.78 -8.65
N ASP A 288 7.59 8.74 -9.12
CA ASP A 288 6.61 9.83 -9.05
C ASP A 288 5.55 9.64 -7.94
N LEU A 289 5.70 8.63 -7.05
CA LEU A 289 4.85 8.44 -5.87
C LEU A 289 4.79 9.65 -4.90
N TRP A 290 5.70 10.62 -5.03
CA TRP A 290 5.63 11.89 -4.31
C TRP A 290 4.36 12.69 -4.64
N LEU A 291 3.82 12.57 -5.86
CA LEU A 291 2.53 13.16 -6.25
C LEU A 291 1.39 12.62 -5.36
N THR A 292 1.37 11.31 -5.12
CA THR A 292 0.37 10.68 -4.25
C THR A 292 0.61 11.01 -2.78
N ASP A 293 1.86 11.13 -2.32
CA ASP A 293 2.19 11.61 -0.96
C ASP A 293 1.67 13.04 -0.72
N GLU A 294 1.85 13.97 -1.67
CA GLU A 294 1.27 15.33 -1.59
C GLU A 294 -0.27 15.31 -1.47
N LEU A 295 -0.95 14.48 -2.26
CA LEU A 295 -2.40 14.35 -2.21
C LEU A 295 -2.90 13.73 -0.88
N TYR A 296 -2.22 12.71 -0.34
CA TYR A 296 -2.56 12.15 0.97
C TYR A 296 -2.26 13.12 2.12
N ARG A 297 -1.15 13.90 2.04
CA ARG A 297 -0.86 15.00 2.99
C ARG A 297 -1.91 16.10 2.94
N ALA A 298 -2.44 16.42 1.77
CA ALA A 298 -3.54 17.37 1.65
C ALA A 298 -4.82 16.82 2.29
N LEU A 299 -5.14 15.53 2.12
CA LEU A 299 -6.25 14.89 2.83
C LEU A 299 -6.03 14.85 4.35
N ASP A 300 -4.80 14.64 4.82
CA ASP A 300 -4.44 14.69 6.24
C ASP A 300 -4.58 16.09 6.86
N LYS A 301 -4.21 17.14 6.11
CA LYS A 301 -4.51 18.54 6.46
C LYS A 301 -6.04 18.78 6.48
N MET A 302 -6.76 18.37 5.44
CA MET A 302 -8.20 18.64 5.26
C MET A 302 -9.08 17.91 6.29
N ARG A 303 -8.76 16.68 6.70
CA ARG A 303 -9.60 15.89 7.63
C ARG A 303 -9.81 16.53 9.00
N LEU A 304 -8.97 17.50 9.38
CA LEU A 304 -9.06 18.22 10.66
C LEU A 304 -10.30 19.14 10.72
N ASP A 305 -10.79 19.61 9.57
CA ASP A 305 -11.93 20.54 9.45
C ASP A 305 -13.18 19.88 8.83
N LEU A 306 -13.19 18.56 8.60
CA LEU A 306 -14.33 17.86 7.98
C LEU A 306 -15.53 17.71 8.92
N SER A 307 -16.73 17.68 8.34
CA SER A 307 -17.93 17.24 9.03
C SER A 307 -17.86 15.72 9.33
N PRO A 308 -18.60 15.20 10.34
CA PRO A 308 -18.65 13.76 10.60
C PRO A 308 -19.12 12.94 9.39
N ASP A 309 -20.03 13.49 8.59
CA ASP A 309 -20.56 12.85 7.38
C ASP A 309 -19.51 12.86 6.26
N ASP A 310 -18.83 13.98 6.02
CA ASP A 310 -17.74 14.08 5.04
C ASP A 310 -16.52 13.23 5.42
N ALA A 311 -16.25 13.06 6.73
CA ALA A 311 -15.21 12.16 7.22
C ALA A 311 -15.59 10.68 7.01
N ALA A 312 -16.88 10.34 7.12
CA ALA A 312 -17.38 9.00 6.80
C ALA A 312 -17.35 8.72 5.29
N ASP A 313 -17.76 9.68 4.45
CA ASP A 313 -17.59 9.63 2.98
C ASP A 313 -16.13 9.38 2.59
N LEU A 314 -15.18 10.09 3.21
CA LEU A 314 -13.75 9.95 2.94
C LEU A 314 -13.21 8.57 3.38
N LYS A 315 -13.56 8.09 4.58
CA LYS A 315 -13.22 6.72 5.03
C LYS A 315 -13.79 5.66 4.05
N LEU A 316 -15.04 5.80 3.63
CA LEU A 316 -15.70 4.87 2.72
C LEU A 316 -15.02 4.84 1.35
N ALA A 317 -14.64 6.01 0.81
CA ALA A 317 -13.90 6.09 -0.45
C ALA A 317 -12.57 5.33 -0.41
N PHE A 318 -11.81 5.40 0.69
CA PHE A 318 -10.57 4.62 0.85
C PHE A 318 -10.81 3.13 1.12
N ALA A 319 -11.95 2.75 1.68
CA ALA A 319 -12.31 1.35 1.91
C ALA A 319 -12.82 0.64 0.63
N GLU A 320 -13.61 1.34 -0.20
CA GLU A 320 -14.22 0.75 -1.42
C GLU A 320 -13.36 0.91 -2.68
N LYS A 321 -12.55 1.96 -2.79
CA LYS A 321 -11.86 2.33 -4.04
C LYS A 321 -10.36 2.05 -3.98
N ALA A 322 -9.80 1.63 -5.12
CA ALA A 322 -8.37 1.42 -5.29
C ALA A 322 -7.61 2.74 -5.52
N ILE A 323 -7.53 3.56 -4.46
CA ILE A 323 -6.98 4.94 -4.45
C ILE A 323 -5.71 5.12 -3.60
N ILE A 324 -5.16 4.06 -3.01
CA ILE A 324 -3.85 4.03 -2.34
C ILE A 324 -2.81 3.50 -3.32
N ALA A 325 -1.83 4.32 -3.73
CA ALA A 325 -0.72 3.90 -4.58
C ALA A 325 0.47 3.40 -3.74
N ILE A 326 1.11 2.29 -4.11
CA ILE A 326 2.40 1.84 -3.55
C ILE A 326 3.29 1.27 -4.66
N ALA A 327 4.59 1.12 -4.40
CA ALA A 327 5.53 0.46 -5.33
C ALA A 327 6.33 -0.63 -4.60
N PRO A 328 5.82 -1.88 -4.53
CA PRO A 328 6.57 -3.01 -3.97
C PRO A 328 7.81 -3.38 -4.82
N GLY A 329 7.85 -2.96 -6.08
CA GLY A 329 8.98 -3.14 -7.02
C GLY A 329 8.98 -2.08 -8.12
N GLU A 330 9.25 -2.48 -9.37
CA GLU A 330 9.38 -1.58 -10.53
C GLU A 330 8.04 -1.02 -11.08
N THR A 331 6.90 -1.35 -10.47
CA THR A 331 5.56 -0.91 -10.91
C THR A 331 4.73 -0.39 -9.76
N VAL A 332 3.97 0.67 -9.98
CA VAL A 332 2.97 1.16 -9.02
C VAL A 332 1.71 0.28 -9.05
N THR A 333 1.31 -0.19 -7.88
CA THR A 333 0.03 -0.89 -7.66
C THR A 333 -0.93 0.00 -6.89
N TRP A 334 -2.21 -0.06 -7.25
CA TRP A 334 -3.29 0.72 -6.64
C TRP A 334 -4.22 -0.18 -5.82
N LEU A 335 -4.42 0.16 -4.56
CA LEU A 335 -5.07 -0.66 -3.53
C LEU A 335 -6.13 0.15 -2.76
N ASN A 336 -7.02 -0.53 -2.05
CA ASN A 336 -7.89 0.06 -1.02
C ASN A 336 -7.23 -0.09 0.37
N ALA A 337 -7.84 0.50 1.41
CA ALA A 337 -7.35 0.46 2.79
C ALA A 337 -7.33 -0.94 3.42
N ALA A 338 -8.17 -1.88 2.97
CA ALA A 338 -8.24 -3.25 3.51
C ALA A 338 -7.15 -4.17 2.94
N ASP A 339 -6.71 -3.94 1.70
CA ASP A 339 -5.59 -4.64 1.06
C ASP A 339 -4.21 -4.12 1.53
N CYS A 340 -4.19 -3.06 2.36
CA CYS A 340 -2.99 -2.44 2.89
C CYS A 340 -2.74 -2.84 4.37
N THR A 341 -1.52 -2.65 4.86
CA THR A 341 -1.20 -2.81 6.29
C THR A 341 -0.09 -1.83 6.67
N TRP A 342 -0.05 -1.36 7.92
CA TRP A 342 1.07 -0.61 8.48
C TRP A 342 2.00 -1.57 9.24
N SER A 343 3.06 -2.04 8.58
CA SER A 343 3.98 -3.10 9.07
C SER A 343 5.46 -2.66 9.12
N PRO A 344 5.81 -1.59 9.87
CA PRO A 344 7.16 -1.04 9.91
C PRO A 344 8.24 -2.08 10.28
N LYS A 345 9.29 -2.10 9.45
CA LYS A 345 10.46 -3.01 9.50
C LYS A 345 10.11 -4.50 9.32
N LEU A 346 8.99 -4.83 8.67
CA LEU A 346 8.63 -6.21 8.32
C LEU A 346 8.84 -6.43 6.81
N GLU A 347 10.05 -6.85 6.42
CA GLU A 347 10.46 -6.96 5.02
C GLU A 347 9.86 -8.22 4.33
N SER A 348 8.62 -8.13 3.86
CA SER A 348 7.98 -9.16 3.03
C SER A 348 7.36 -8.57 1.75
N PRO A 349 7.54 -9.21 0.58
CA PRO A 349 6.89 -8.80 -0.66
C PRO A 349 5.39 -9.14 -0.70
N GLU A 350 4.90 -9.97 0.23
CA GLU A 350 3.48 -10.32 0.36
C GLU A 350 2.69 -9.29 1.19
N ILE A 351 3.38 -8.34 1.84
CA ILE A 351 2.78 -7.34 2.72
C ILE A 351 2.85 -5.96 2.05
N ASN A 352 1.68 -5.40 1.75
CA ASN A 352 1.50 -4.05 1.23
C ASN A 352 1.74 -3.01 2.34
N ASP A 353 3.00 -2.85 2.77
CA ASP A 353 3.37 -1.93 3.86
C ASP A 353 3.32 -0.46 3.42
N LEU A 354 2.40 0.30 4.02
CA LEU A 354 2.31 1.75 3.82
C LEU A 354 3.46 2.50 4.52
N SER A 355 4.03 1.97 5.60
CA SER A 355 5.05 2.71 6.39
C SER A 355 6.36 2.92 5.61
N LYS A 356 6.68 2.01 4.68
CA LYS A 356 7.78 2.11 3.71
C LYS A 356 7.62 3.27 2.71
N HIS A 357 6.39 3.61 2.34
CA HIS A 357 6.09 4.61 1.30
C HIS A 357 5.66 5.97 1.88
N TYR A 358 4.91 5.96 2.97
CA TYR A 358 4.27 7.14 3.56
C TYR A 358 4.53 7.24 5.08
N PRO A 359 5.80 7.20 5.54
CA PRO A 359 6.14 7.08 6.96
C PRO A 359 5.59 8.21 7.85
N GLU A 360 5.37 9.40 7.28
CA GLU A 360 4.84 10.58 8.00
C GLU A 360 3.30 10.60 8.08
N LEU A 361 2.60 9.72 7.35
CA LEU A 361 1.14 9.67 7.27
C LEU A 361 0.52 8.57 8.16
N HIS A 362 1.21 8.19 9.24
CA HIS A 362 0.69 7.24 10.25
C HIS A 362 -0.70 7.63 10.74
N ASP A 363 -0.89 8.90 11.10
CA ASP A 363 -2.16 9.38 11.67
C ASP A 363 -3.29 9.48 10.64
N PHE A 364 -2.94 9.58 9.35
CA PHE A 364 -3.91 9.48 8.26
C PHE A 364 -4.34 8.03 8.05
N PHE A 365 -3.39 7.12 7.80
CA PHE A 365 -3.71 5.74 7.43
C PHE A 365 -4.18 4.89 8.61
N VAL A 366 -3.48 4.93 9.75
CA VAL A 366 -3.82 4.09 10.92
C VAL A 366 -4.91 4.75 11.76
N ASN A 367 -4.70 5.98 12.22
CA ASN A 367 -5.60 6.61 13.20
C ASN A 367 -6.87 7.25 12.58
N PHE A 368 -6.89 7.53 11.27
CA PHE A 368 -8.07 8.08 10.59
C PHE A 368 -8.71 7.14 9.55
N LEU A 369 -7.95 6.35 8.79
CA LEU A 369 -8.51 5.37 7.83
C LEU A 369 -8.65 3.95 8.40
N ASP A 370 -8.30 3.72 9.67
CA ASP A 370 -8.40 2.44 10.37
C ASP A 370 -7.60 1.29 9.70
N VAL A 371 -6.53 1.60 8.95
CA VAL A 371 -5.66 0.60 8.31
C VAL A 371 -4.99 -0.28 9.37
N LYS A 372 -5.04 -1.60 9.16
CA LYS A 372 -4.48 -2.61 10.07
C LYS A 372 -3.01 -2.33 10.39
N GLN A 373 -2.67 -2.20 11.68
CA GLN A 373 -1.29 -2.07 12.16
C GLN A 373 -0.68 -3.43 12.56
N ASN A 374 0.62 -3.61 12.34
CA ASN A 374 1.38 -4.81 12.70
C ASN A 374 2.83 -4.49 13.11
N ASP A 375 3.06 -4.21 14.39
CA ASP A 375 4.38 -3.85 14.93
C ASP A 375 5.39 -5.01 15.02
N SER A 376 5.13 -6.17 14.39
CA SER A 376 6.01 -7.35 14.50
C SER A 376 7.46 -7.06 14.07
N GLY A 377 7.65 -6.27 13.01
CA GLY A 377 8.97 -5.83 12.56
C GLY A 377 9.66 -4.89 13.57
N LEU A 378 8.93 -3.90 14.11
CA LEU A 378 9.43 -3.02 15.16
C LEU A 378 9.81 -3.76 16.45
N ILE A 379 8.98 -4.71 16.90
CA ILE A 379 9.24 -5.53 18.10
C ILE A 379 10.52 -6.36 17.89
N PHE A 380 10.66 -7.00 16.73
CA PHE A 380 11.85 -7.78 16.39
C PHE A 380 13.12 -6.91 16.29
N ASP A 381 13.08 -5.78 15.59
CA ASP A 381 14.23 -4.88 15.48
C ASP A 381 14.61 -4.24 16.83
N THR A 382 13.62 -3.91 17.68
CA THR A 382 13.86 -3.42 19.05
C THR A 382 14.55 -4.50 19.89
N LEU A 383 14.19 -5.78 19.72
CA LEU A 383 14.89 -6.88 20.37
C LEU A 383 16.35 -6.98 19.88
N MET A 384 16.59 -6.90 18.57
CA MET A 384 17.95 -6.97 18.02
C MET A 384 18.86 -5.85 18.55
N ASN A 385 18.28 -4.66 18.76
CA ASN A 385 18.99 -3.49 19.27
C ASN A 385 18.99 -3.39 20.81
N VAL A 386 18.38 -4.32 21.55
CA VAL A 386 18.24 -4.24 23.02
C VAL A 386 19.58 -4.16 23.76
N SER A 387 20.64 -4.72 23.17
CA SER A 387 22.01 -4.68 23.70
C SER A 387 22.65 -3.28 23.72
N SER A 388 22.13 -2.31 22.96
CA SER A 388 22.63 -0.92 22.98
C SER A 388 21.96 -0.03 24.05
N LEU A 389 21.04 -0.57 24.84
CA LEU A 389 20.48 0.14 26.00
C LEU A 389 21.47 0.15 27.18
N SER A 390 21.23 1.05 28.13
CA SER A 390 21.95 1.13 29.41
C SER A 390 22.04 -0.25 30.09
N PRO A 391 23.20 -0.66 30.63
CA PRO A 391 23.38 -1.98 31.25
C PRO A 391 22.81 -2.03 32.67
N ASP A 392 21.50 -1.83 32.78
CA ASP A 392 20.73 -1.85 34.03
C ASP A 392 19.54 -2.83 33.96
N CYS A 393 18.85 -2.99 35.09
CA CYS A 393 17.72 -3.90 35.22
C CYS A 393 16.53 -3.56 34.29
N SER A 394 16.47 -2.36 33.70
CA SER A 394 15.43 -2.01 32.72
C SER A 394 15.69 -2.74 31.40
N ARG A 395 16.91 -2.63 30.85
CA ARG A 395 17.33 -3.34 29.62
C ARG A 395 17.03 -4.83 29.69
N ASP A 396 17.43 -5.49 30.76
CA ASP A 396 17.29 -6.95 30.86
C ASP A 396 15.82 -7.35 30.94
N ASN A 397 14.98 -6.57 31.59
CA ASN A 397 13.52 -6.78 31.61
C ASN A 397 12.88 -6.49 30.24
N THR A 398 13.36 -5.47 29.51
CA THR A 398 12.97 -5.21 28.12
C THR A 398 13.35 -6.39 27.21
N ALA A 399 14.54 -6.96 27.35
CA ALA A 399 14.95 -8.16 26.61
C ALA A 399 14.06 -9.37 26.95
N ARG A 400 13.77 -9.61 28.24
CA ARG A 400 12.83 -10.67 28.67
C ARG A 400 11.43 -10.51 28.05
N GLY A 401 10.87 -9.29 28.08
CA GLY A 401 9.55 -9.01 27.51
C GLY A 401 9.50 -9.14 25.98
N LEU A 402 10.53 -8.61 25.29
CA LEU A 402 10.61 -8.66 23.83
C LEU A 402 10.83 -10.09 23.29
N LEU A 403 11.62 -10.93 23.98
CA LEU A 403 11.74 -12.36 23.63
C LEU A 403 10.39 -13.08 23.67
N VAL A 404 9.58 -12.84 24.70
CA VAL A 404 8.23 -13.42 24.81
C VAL A 404 7.31 -12.87 23.71
N ALA A 405 7.36 -11.57 23.43
CA ALA A 405 6.57 -10.96 22.37
C ALA A 405 6.93 -11.51 20.97
N VAL A 406 8.23 -11.68 20.67
CA VAL A 406 8.67 -12.30 19.40
C VAL A 406 8.25 -13.76 19.34
N SER A 407 8.37 -14.54 20.42
CA SER A 407 7.93 -15.96 20.48
C SER A 407 6.45 -16.15 20.12
N GLN A 408 5.59 -15.22 20.53
CA GLN A 408 4.17 -15.22 20.15
C GLN A 408 3.92 -14.90 18.68
N ARG A 409 4.87 -14.25 17.99
CA ARG A 409 4.81 -13.85 16.58
C ARG A 409 5.54 -14.82 15.63
N ILE A 410 6.43 -15.68 16.14
CA ILE A 410 7.14 -16.71 15.35
C ILE A 410 6.20 -17.58 14.48
N PRO A 411 5.03 -18.07 14.94
CA PRO A 411 4.17 -18.93 14.10
C PRO A 411 3.63 -18.27 12.83
N GLU A 412 3.52 -16.94 12.81
CA GLU A 412 3.00 -16.15 11.70
C GLU A 412 4.15 -15.55 10.87
N PHE A 413 5.12 -14.90 11.53
CA PHE A 413 6.15 -14.08 10.89
C PHE A 413 7.58 -14.65 10.96
N GLY A 414 7.76 -15.85 11.55
CA GLY A 414 9.08 -16.49 11.72
C GLY A 414 9.78 -16.89 10.42
N HIS A 415 9.10 -16.82 9.27
CA HIS A 415 9.71 -16.99 7.95
C HIS A 415 10.27 -15.68 7.36
N ILE A 416 9.87 -14.53 7.92
CA ILE A 416 10.29 -13.17 7.50
C ILE A 416 11.47 -12.68 8.36
N PHE A 417 11.48 -13.02 9.65
CA PHE A 417 12.49 -12.54 10.59
C PHE A 417 13.91 -13.07 10.27
N ASP A 418 14.89 -12.16 10.23
CA ASP A 418 16.30 -12.49 9.99
C ASP A 418 16.89 -13.34 11.13
N LYS A 419 16.87 -14.65 10.91
CA LYS A 419 17.40 -15.67 11.82
C LYS A 419 18.93 -15.60 11.98
N GLU A 420 19.67 -15.06 11.01
CA GLU A 420 21.12 -14.91 11.15
C GLU A 420 21.50 -13.69 12.00
N ARG A 421 20.82 -12.55 11.83
CA ARG A 421 20.94 -11.40 12.75
C ARG A 421 20.50 -11.81 14.15
N PHE A 422 19.40 -12.55 14.27
CA PHE A 422 18.94 -13.08 15.55
C PHE A 422 20.00 -13.94 16.24
N ALA A 423 20.60 -14.91 15.53
CA ALA A 423 21.62 -15.78 16.09
C ALA A 423 22.89 -15.04 16.57
N ARG A 424 23.27 -13.97 15.85
CA ARG A 424 24.45 -13.13 16.14
C ARG A 424 24.21 -12.04 17.20
N SER A 425 22.95 -11.73 17.53
CA SER A 425 22.63 -10.60 18.41
C SER A 425 22.62 -11.01 19.89
N ASN A 426 23.18 -10.15 20.75
CA ASN A 426 23.18 -10.34 22.19
C ASN A 426 21.79 -10.02 22.78
N VAL A 427 20.89 -11.00 22.75
CA VAL A 427 19.47 -10.83 23.12
C VAL A 427 19.01 -11.75 24.24
N PHE A 428 19.73 -12.83 24.52
CA PHE A 428 19.35 -13.82 25.54
C PHE A 428 19.89 -13.40 26.92
N PRO A 429 19.04 -13.07 27.91
CA PRO A 429 19.50 -12.84 29.26
C PRO A 429 19.94 -14.17 29.88
N VAL A 430 21.20 -14.26 30.29
CA VAL A 430 21.82 -15.43 30.90
C VAL A 430 22.33 -15.05 32.29
N SER A 431 21.85 -15.75 33.31
CA SER A 431 22.32 -15.64 34.67
C SER A 431 23.65 -16.37 34.81
N THR A 432 24.69 -15.62 35.16
CA THR A 432 26.08 -16.06 35.39
C THR A 432 26.49 -15.79 36.84
N ALA A 433 27.71 -16.19 37.22
CA ALA A 433 28.25 -15.92 38.56
C ALA A 433 28.37 -14.41 38.89
N ASP A 434 28.60 -13.56 37.88
CA ASP A 434 28.78 -12.12 38.03
C ASP A 434 27.48 -11.31 37.84
N GLY A 435 26.35 -11.99 37.59
CA GLY A 435 25.04 -11.38 37.31
C GLY A 435 24.45 -11.77 35.95
N VAL A 436 23.50 -10.99 35.45
CA VAL A 436 22.84 -11.23 34.16
C VAL A 436 23.63 -10.58 33.02
N LEU A 437 23.93 -11.37 31.99
CA LEU A 437 24.57 -10.92 30.75
C LEU A 437 23.63 -11.17 29.57
N LEU A 438 23.59 -10.26 28.59
CA LEU A 438 22.93 -10.52 27.31
C LEU A 438 23.90 -11.24 26.37
N CYS A 439 23.52 -12.45 25.94
CA CYS A 439 24.33 -13.36 25.14
C CYS A 439 23.72 -13.61 23.75
N ALA A 440 24.56 -13.96 22.79
CA ALA A 440 24.16 -14.45 21.46
C ALA A 440 23.85 -15.96 21.50
N SER A 441 23.10 -16.48 20.52
CA SER A 441 22.73 -17.91 20.47
C SER A 441 23.93 -18.85 20.25
N THR A 442 25.04 -18.28 19.77
CA THR A 442 26.35 -18.93 19.58
C THR A 442 27.14 -19.12 20.86
N MET A 443 26.77 -18.46 21.96
CA MET A 443 27.44 -18.62 23.26
C MET A 443 26.93 -19.86 24.00
N GLU A 444 27.72 -20.38 24.94
CA GLU A 444 27.32 -21.54 25.75
C GLU A 444 26.52 -21.12 26.98
N PHE A 445 25.24 -21.52 26.98
CA PHE A 445 24.33 -21.47 28.12
C PHE A 445 23.36 -22.66 28.05
N SER A 446 22.72 -22.99 29.17
CA SER A 446 21.69 -24.04 29.26
C SER A 446 20.31 -23.44 29.52
N VAL A 447 19.24 -24.11 29.08
CA VAL A 447 17.85 -23.65 29.28
C VAL A 447 17.17 -24.54 30.32
N ALA A 448 16.73 -23.96 31.43
CA ALA A 448 16.13 -24.71 32.54
C ALA A 448 14.62 -24.94 32.31
N ASP A 449 14.28 -26.05 31.66
CA ASP A 449 12.91 -26.44 31.30
C ASP A 449 12.06 -26.98 32.47
N ARG A 450 12.68 -27.26 33.64
CA ARG A 450 12.01 -27.77 34.83
C ARG A 450 12.50 -27.07 36.09
N GLN A 451 11.61 -26.90 37.07
CA GLN A 451 11.88 -26.15 38.29
C GLN A 451 12.98 -26.79 39.14
N ASN A 452 12.93 -28.12 39.34
CA ASN A 452 13.95 -28.87 40.06
C ASN A 452 15.35 -28.75 39.41
N LEU A 453 15.41 -28.74 38.06
CA LEU A 453 16.65 -28.56 37.31
C LEU A 453 17.17 -27.11 37.42
N LYS A 454 16.28 -26.11 37.41
CA LYS A 454 16.66 -24.71 37.67
C LYS A 454 17.26 -24.55 39.07
N GLU A 455 16.60 -25.07 40.09
CA GLU A 455 17.05 -24.99 41.49
C GLU A 455 18.39 -25.71 41.71
N ALA A 456 18.56 -26.91 41.13
CA ALA A 456 19.78 -27.69 41.26
C ALA A 456 21.02 -27.00 40.67
N PHE A 457 20.88 -26.32 39.52
CA PHE A 457 22.01 -25.77 38.75
C PHE A 457 22.15 -24.24 38.79
N THR A 458 21.25 -23.51 39.45
CA THR A 458 21.41 -22.07 39.70
C THR A 458 22.73 -21.80 40.43
N GLY A 459 23.53 -20.86 39.91
CA GLY A 459 24.87 -20.54 40.43
C GLY A 459 25.97 -21.58 40.11
N LYS A 460 25.66 -22.63 39.34
CA LYS A 460 26.62 -23.67 38.90
C LYS A 460 26.76 -23.74 37.38
N LEU A 461 25.71 -23.38 36.65
CA LEU A 461 25.69 -23.25 35.20
C LEU A 461 25.29 -21.83 34.80
N ASN A 462 25.74 -21.41 33.62
CA ASN A 462 25.19 -20.25 32.92
C ASN A 462 23.79 -20.64 32.40
N LEU A 463 22.74 -20.16 33.07
CA LEU A 463 21.35 -20.51 32.77
C LEU A 463 20.64 -19.35 32.06
N LEU A 464 19.83 -19.65 31.05
CA LEU A 464 18.91 -18.67 30.47
C LEU A 464 17.96 -18.15 31.57
N ASP A 465 17.89 -16.83 31.75
CA ASP A 465 17.29 -16.20 32.92
C ASP A 465 15.78 -15.98 32.82
N PHE A 466 15.07 -17.10 32.75
CA PHE A 466 13.62 -17.21 32.87
C PHE A 466 13.26 -18.31 33.87
N ASP A 467 12.04 -18.28 34.41
CA ASP A 467 11.44 -19.43 35.08
C ASP A 467 10.89 -20.45 34.05
N PRO A 468 10.66 -21.72 34.41
CA PRO A 468 10.20 -22.75 33.48
C PRO A 468 8.86 -22.44 32.78
N LYS A 469 7.95 -21.69 33.41
CA LYS A 469 6.68 -21.29 32.78
C LYS A 469 6.94 -20.25 31.68
N THR A 470 7.84 -19.29 31.89
CA THR A 470 8.22 -18.37 30.81
C THR A 470 9.11 -19.04 29.75
N VAL A 471 9.93 -20.04 30.10
CA VAL A 471 10.61 -20.91 29.10
C VAL A 471 9.59 -21.60 28.19
N TRP A 472 8.48 -22.12 28.73
CA TRP A 472 7.38 -22.68 27.91
C TRP A 472 6.76 -21.64 26.97
N MET A 473 6.62 -20.38 27.40
CA MET A 473 6.17 -19.28 26.52
C MET A 473 7.18 -18.92 25.41
N LEU A 474 8.42 -19.37 25.53
CA LEU A 474 9.50 -19.17 24.56
C LEU A 474 9.69 -20.36 23.61
N ASP A 475 8.95 -21.45 23.74
CA ASP A 475 9.22 -22.70 23.00
C ASP A 475 9.20 -22.51 21.47
N ASN A 476 8.24 -21.75 20.92
CA ASN A 476 8.23 -21.36 19.50
C ASN A 476 9.56 -20.74 19.06
N LEU A 477 10.08 -19.78 19.83
CA LEU A 477 11.33 -19.07 19.56
C LEU A 477 12.56 -19.96 19.78
N LEU A 478 12.55 -20.82 20.79
CA LEU A 478 13.65 -21.73 21.10
C LEU A 478 13.78 -22.82 20.03
N VAL A 479 12.66 -23.42 19.60
CA VAL A 479 12.61 -24.37 18.48
C VAL A 479 13.00 -23.68 17.17
N TRP A 480 12.43 -22.50 16.86
CA TRP A 480 12.78 -21.73 15.67
C TRP A 480 14.27 -21.36 15.63
N ALA A 481 14.88 -21.04 16.77
CA ALA A 481 16.31 -20.74 16.89
C ALA A 481 17.23 -21.98 16.95
N GLY A 482 16.70 -23.20 17.07
CA GLY A 482 17.47 -24.44 17.25
C GLY A 482 18.05 -24.64 18.66
N LEU A 483 17.52 -23.91 19.64
CA LEU A 483 17.96 -23.87 21.04
C LEU A 483 17.20 -24.84 21.95
N ASP A 484 16.16 -25.51 21.45
CA ASP A 484 15.49 -26.62 22.14
C ASP A 484 16.49 -27.73 22.52
N SER A 485 17.56 -27.88 21.73
CA SER A 485 18.69 -28.76 21.99
C SER A 485 19.41 -28.47 23.31
N ARG A 486 19.27 -27.27 23.88
CA ARG A 486 19.93 -26.81 25.12
C ARG A 486 19.08 -26.99 26.40
N TYR A 487 17.91 -27.62 26.33
CA TYR A 487 17.09 -27.93 27.51
C TYR A 487 17.84 -28.85 28.49
N LEU A 488 17.89 -28.48 29.79
CA LEU A 488 18.60 -29.25 30.81
C LEU A 488 18.12 -30.70 30.89
N SER A 489 16.83 -30.97 30.69
CA SER A 489 16.31 -32.35 30.71
C SER A 489 16.79 -33.25 29.56
N LYS A 490 17.53 -32.73 28.58
CA LYS A 490 18.24 -33.50 27.55
C LYS A 490 19.70 -33.83 27.91
N HIS A 491 20.28 -33.17 28.93
CA HIS A 491 21.73 -33.24 29.27
C HIS A 491 22.03 -33.59 30.74
N VAL A 492 21.01 -33.67 31.58
CA VAL A 492 21.14 -34.02 33.01
C VAL A 492 20.73 -35.48 33.21
N GLU A 493 21.68 -36.29 33.66
CA GLU A 493 21.43 -37.62 34.22
C GLU A 493 21.26 -37.55 35.74
N ASP A 494 20.50 -38.47 36.32
CA ASP A 494 20.28 -38.57 37.77
C ASP A 494 20.94 -39.85 38.30
N GLN A 495 22.09 -39.70 38.97
CA GLN A 495 22.85 -40.80 39.58
C GLN A 495 22.45 -40.96 41.05
N GLY A 496 22.24 -42.21 41.51
CA GLY A 496 21.92 -42.54 42.90
C GLY A 496 22.91 -41.96 43.93
N PRO A 497 22.53 -41.90 45.22
CA PRO A 497 23.29 -41.22 46.26
C PRO A 497 24.74 -41.69 46.36
N ALA A 498 25.64 -40.75 46.65
CA ALA A 498 27.08 -41.00 46.76
C ALA A 498 27.51 -41.69 48.08
N ASP A 499 26.57 -41.96 48.99
CA ASP A 499 26.78 -42.69 50.24
C ASP A 499 25.72 -43.79 50.37
N GLU A 500 26.16 -45.00 50.71
CA GLU A 500 25.29 -46.17 50.89
C GLU A 500 24.88 -46.40 52.36
N SER A 501 25.35 -45.57 53.29
CA SER A 501 25.21 -45.76 54.75
C SER A 501 23.96 -45.10 55.37
N PHE A 502 22.86 -45.05 54.63
CA PHE A 502 21.58 -44.50 55.08
C PHE A 502 20.74 -45.49 55.92
N LYS A 503 19.78 -44.96 56.69
CA LYS A 503 18.76 -45.76 57.38
C LYS A 503 17.47 -45.75 56.58
N SER A 504 16.83 -46.92 56.42
CA SER A 504 15.59 -47.07 55.66
C SER A 504 14.48 -47.81 56.41
N ILE A 505 13.24 -47.43 56.13
CA ILE A 505 12.01 -48.12 56.52
C ILE A 505 11.48 -48.87 55.29
N GLU A 506 11.01 -50.09 55.49
CA GLU A 506 10.45 -50.92 54.42
C GLU A 506 8.96 -50.65 54.20
N LEU A 507 8.54 -50.56 52.93
CA LEU A 507 7.14 -50.55 52.52
C LEU A 507 6.78 -51.96 52.01
N PRO A 508 6.21 -52.84 52.85
CA PRO A 508 5.92 -54.21 52.46
C PRO A 508 4.80 -54.26 51.41
N TYR A 509 4.93 -55.19 50.46
CA TYR A 509 3.98 -55.45 49.36
C TYR A 509 3.78 -54.32 48.33
N GLU A 510 4.41 -53.16 48.51
CA GLU A 510 4.16 -51.96 47.69
C GLU A 510 4.40 -52.19 46.19
N LEU A 511 5.45 -52.94 45.84
CA LEU A 511 5.75 -53.38 44.48
C LEU A 511 5.38 -54.85 44.24
N SER A 512 5.64 -55.71 45.23
CA SER A 512 5.44 -57.16 45.14
C SER A 512 3.98 -57.59 45.05
N SER A 513 3.00 -56.78 45.51
CA SER A 513 1.58 -57.05 45.25
C SER A 513 1.18 -56.91 43.78
N LYS A 514 2.07 -56.38 42.94
CA LYS A 514 1.82 -56.02 41.53
C LYS A 514 2.71 -56.81 40.55
N ALA A 515 3.43 -57.81 41.06
CA ALA A 515 4.46 -58.57 40.33
C ALA A 515 3.95 -59.19 39.02
N ASP A 516 2.84 -59.93 39.08
CA ASP A 516 2.21 -60.57 37.91
C ASP A 516 1.80 -59.57 36.83
N GLN A 517 1.32 -58.39 37.24
CA GLN A 517 0.81 -57.39 36.31
C GLN A 517 1.94 -56.57 35.68
N LEU A 518 3.07 -56.40 36.40
CA LEU A 518 4.33 -55.90 35.84
C LEU A 518 4.98 -56.91 34.88
N LEU A 519 4.94 -58.21 35.21
CA LEU A 519 5.36 -59.28 34.30
C LEU A 519 4.50 -59.32 33.03
N ARG A 520 3.18 -59.13 33.16
CA ARG A 520 2.23 -59.05 32.04
C ARG A 520 2.55 -57.89 31.08
N ILE A 521 2.97 -56.73 31.61
CA ILE A 521 3.55 -55.64 30.81
C ILE A 521 4.87 -56.08 30.16
N ALA A 522 5.81 -56.66 30.93
CA ALA A 522 7.13 -57.05 30.45
C ALA A 522 7.07 -58.01 29.24
N VAL A 523 6.19 -59.02 29.29
CA VAL A 523 5.97 -59.95 28.17
C VAL A 523 5.36 -59.25 26.96
N HIS A 524 4.33 -58.40 27.16
CA HIS A 524 3.66 -57.70 26.05
C HIS A 524 4.61 -56.78 25.28
N PHE A 525 5.43 -56.01 26.00
CA PHE A 525 6.45 -55.12 25.39
C PHE A 525 7.75 -55.84 25.03
N LYS A 526 7.80 -57.18 25.12
CA LYS A 526 8.91 -58.05 24.67
C LYS A 526 10.24 -57.74 25.38
N SER A 527 10.19 -57.64 26.71
CA SER A 527 11.38 -57.48 27.55
C SER A 527 12.43 -58.57 27.26
N PRO A 528 13.73 -58.21 27.16
CA PRO A 528 14.82 -59.18 27.10
C PRO A 528 14.79 -60.20 28.25
N ARG A 529 14.35 -59.78 29.45
CA ARG A 529 14.19 -60.62 30.65
C ARG A 529 13.00 -61.59 30.57
N THR A 530 12.23 -61.60 29.48
CA THR A 530 11.11 -62.54 29.22
C THR A 530 11.31 -63.42 27.97
N THR A 531 12.51 -63.44 27.42
CA THR A 531 12.87 -64.13 26.16
C THR A 531 12.82 -65.66 26.23
N THR A 532 12.95 -66.24 27.42
CA THR A 532 12.85 -67.69 27.64
C THR A 532 11.95 -67.97 28.85
N PRO A 533 11.28 -69.14 28.93
CA PRO A 533 10.46 -69.49 30.09
C PRO A 533 11.20 -69.36 31.43
N LYS A 534 12.48 -69.75 31.46
CA LYS A 534 13.34 -69.61 32.66
C LYS A 534 13.56 -68.15 33.04
N ALA A 535 13.79 -67.26 32.07
CA ALA A 535 13.95 -65.83 32.32
C ALA A 535 12.64 -65.20 32.82
N THR A 536 11.50 -65.56 32.21
CA THR A 536 10.17 -65.11 32.65
C THR A 536 9.83 -65.57 34.07
N SER A 537 10.13 -66.83 34.44
CA SER A 537 9.98 -67.31 35.82
C SER A 537 10.90 -66.58 36.79
N TRP A 538 12.16 -66.35 36.44
CA TRP A 538 13.10 -65.58 37.26
C TRP A 538 12.64 -64.13 37.46
N LEU A 539 12.10 -63.48 36.42
CA LEU A 539 11.58 -62.12 36.52
C LEU A 539 10.32 -62.08 37.41
N ARG A 540 9.45 -63.10 37.34
CA ARG A 540 8.31 -63.24 38.26
C ARG A 540 8.78 -63.33 39.71
N GLU A 541 9.65 -64.30 40.01
CA GLU A 541 10.20 -64.54 41.36
C GLU A 541 10.91 -63.28 41.91
N THR A 542 11.65 -62.56 41.06
CA THR A 542 12.35 -61.32 41.42
C THR A 542 11.38 -60.16 41.73
N LEU A 543 10.24 -60.08 41.04
CA LEU A 543 9.20 -59.09 41.31
C LEU A 543 8.32 -59.48 42.51
N GLU A 544 8.03 -60.76 42.71
CA GLU A 544 7.31 -61.29 43.88
C GLU A 544 8.06 -61.04 45.19
N HIS A 545 9.39 -61.14 45.17
CA HIS A 545 10.27 -60.86 46.30
C HIS A 545 10.86 -59.44 46.26
N SER A 546 10.22 -58.52 45.53
CA SER A 546 10.68 -57.12 45.45
C SER A 546 10.40 -56.34 46.73
N GLU A 547 11.40 -55.54 47.12
CA GLU A 547 11.39 -54.71 48.32
C GLU A 547 11.39 -53.22 47.95
N VAL A 548 10.59 -52.41 48.64
CA VAL A 548 10.64 -50.94 48.56
C VAL A 548 11.09 -50.39 49.90
N ARG A 549 12.13 -49.54 49.90
CA ARG A 549 12.75 -49.00 51.11
C ARG A 549 12.86 -47.48 51.04
N LEU A 550 12.11 -46.79 51.89
CA LEU A 550 12.20 -45.34 52.06
C LEU A 550 13.35 -45.01 52.99
N ALA A 551 14.27 -44.17 52.54
CA ALA A 551 15.47 -43.79 53.27
C ALA A 551 15.48 -42.28 53.54
N SER A 552 15.79 -41.91 54.78
CA SER A 552 15.71 -40.51 55.21
C SER A 552 16.94 -39.71 54.80
N GLY A 553 16.73 -38.62 54.06
CA GLY A 553 17.81 -37.81 53.47
C GLY A 553 18.52 -38.49 52.29
N PHE A 554 17.82 -39.32 51.52
CA PHE A 554 18.37 -40.11 50.42
C PHE A 554 18.53 -39.24 49.16
N GLN A 555 19.53 -38.37 49.15
CA GLN A 555 19.74 -37.39 48.08
C GLN A 555 20.57 -37.93 46.92
N SER A 556 19.96 -38.03 45.72
CA SER A 556 20.68 -38.34 44.49
C SER A 556 21.45 -37.14 43.91
N GLN A 557 22.29 -37.40 42.92
CA GLN A 557 23.14 -36.41 42.28
C GLN A 557 22.79 -36.24 40.80
N LEU A 558 22.35 -35.03 40.45
CA LEU A 558 22.12 -34.61 39.08
C LEU A 558 23.47 -34.26 38.42
N ILE A 559 23.81 -34.95 37.34
CA ILE A 559 25.05 -34.76 36.59
C ILE A 559 24.70 -34.17 35.22
N TYR A 560 25.00 -32.89 35.05
CA TYR A 560 25.03 -32.25 33.74
C TYR A 560 26.35 -32.62 33.03
N ARG A 561 26.31 -33.08 31.78
CA ARG A 561 27.51 -33.33 30.96
C ARG A 561 27.59 -32.37 29.79
N SER A 562 28.79 -31.84 29.52
CA SER A 562 29.11 -31.10 28.29
C SER A 562 30.50 -31.52 27.81
N GLY A 563 30.55 -32.25 26.68
CA GLY A 563 31.78 -32.84 26.16
C GLY A 563 32.45 -33.77 27.20
N SER A 564 33.71 -33.46 27.54
CA SER A 564 34.47 -34.18 28.58
C SER A 564 34.33 -33.59 29.98
N ALA A 565 33.56 -32.52 30.15
CA ALA A 565 33.30 -31.89 31.45
C ALA A 565 31.95 -32.34 32.01
N PHE A 566 31.87 -32.44 33.33
CA PHE A 566 30.62 -32.71 34.04
C PHE A 566 30.50 -31.81 35.27
N ILE A 567 29.27 -31.42 35.60
CA ILE A 567 28.94 -30.58 36.74
C ILE A 567 27.85 -31.29 37.55
N THR A 568 28.14 -31.51 38.83
CA THR A 568 27.30 -32.25 39.75
C THR A 568 26.49 -31.30 40.64
N ALA A 569 25.21 -31.60 40.81
CA ALA A 569 24.30 -30.93 41.74
C ALA A 569 23.55 -31.96 42.59
N VAL A 570 23.08 -31.54 43.77
CA VAL A 570 22.11 -32.31 44.56
C VAL A 570 20.76 -32.28 43.85
N ASN A 571 20.04 -33.41 43.79
CA ASN A 571 18.66 -33.43 43.32
C ASN A 571 17.70 -32.90 44.39
N PRO A 572 16.98 -31.77 44.17
CA PRO A 572 16.07 -31.24 45.17
C PRO A 572 14.76 -32.05 45.30
N MET A 573 14.51 -33.03 44.42
CA MET A 573 13.37 -33.96 44.52
C MET A 573 13.65 -35.20 45.39
N GLY A 574 14.78 -35.24 46.10
CA GLY A 574 15.30 -36.48 46.67
C GLY A 574 15.80 -37.44 45.58
N GLY A 575 16.25 -38.61 45.99
CA GLY A 575 16.81 -39.64 45.11
C GLY A 575 15.91 -40.85 44.90
N LEU A 576 16.14 -41.57 43.80
CA LEU A 576 15.61 -42.91 43.58
C LEU A 576 16.67 -43.80 42.91
N ASP A 577 16.88 -44.99 43.46
CA ASP A 577 17.82 -45.99 42.97
C ASP A 577 17.19 -47.40 42.96
N ILE A 578 17.68 -48.27 42.08
CA ILE A 578 17.16 -49.64 41.89
C ILE A 578 18.36 -50.60 41.88
N LYS A 579 18.48 -51.40 42.94
CA LYS A 579 19.59 -52.36 43.10
C LYS A 579 19.10 -53.79 42.81
N ASP A 580 19.91 -54.52 42.04
CA ASP A 580 19.68 -55.87 41.48
C ASP A 580 20.87 -56.78 41.83
N THR A 581 21.39 -56.65 43.07
CA THR A 581 22.71 -57.19 43.49
C THR A 581 22.64 -58.18 44.65
N VAL A 582 21.67 -58.04 45.55
CA VAL A 582 21.45 -58.94 46.72
C VAL A 582 19.96 -59.31 46.85
N GLY A 583 19.23 -59.21 45.73
CA GLY A 583 17.77 -59.06 45.69
C GLY A 583 17.40 -57.82 44.88
N PHE A 584 16.12 -57.67 44.55
CA PHE A 584 15.60 -56.48 43.86
C PHE A 584 15.01 -55.50 44.88
N THR A 585 15.74 -54.41 45.15
CA THR A 585 15.33 -53.39 46.12
C THR A 585 15.27 -52.02 45.44
N VAL A 586 14.11 -51.37 45.53
CA VAL A 586 13.94 -49.95 45.19
C VAL A 586 14.21 -49.12 46.43
N TYR A 587 15.18 -48.21 46.34
CA TYR A 587 15.46 -47.23 47.38
C TYR A 587 14.98 -45.86 46.92
N ALA A 588 14.29 -45.12 47.79
CA ALA A 588 13.79 -43.79 47.51
C ALA A 588 13.83 -42.89 48.75
N ASP A 589 13.83 -41.58 48.54
CA ASP A 589 13.70 -40.58 49.61
C ASP A 589 12.32 -40.66 50.30
N ASP A 590 12.30 -40.54 51.63
CA ASP A 590 11.09 -40.72 52.44
C ASP A 590 10.13 -39.52 52.39
N GLU A 591 10.65 -38.29 52.41
CA GLU A 591 9.86 -37.06 52.24
C GLU A 591 9.26 -36.95 50.83
N ASN A 592 9.98 -37.43 49.80
CA ASN A 592 9.59 -37.28 48.39
C ASN A 592 9.00 -38.55 47.74
N TRP A 593 8.71 -39.60 48.50
CA TRP A 593 8.25 -40.90 47.96
C TRP A 593 7.10 -40.78 46.93
N GLU A 594 6.01 -40.10 47.29
CA GLU A 594 4.80 -40.06 46.45
C GLU A 594 5.03 -39.35 45.10
N ILE A 595 5.90 -38.33 45.04
CA ILE A 595 6.26 -37.68 43.77
C ILE A 595 7.24 -38.54 42.97
N LEU A 596 8.23 -39.17 43.60
CA LEU A 596 9.18 -40.08 42.95
C LEU A 596 8.47 -41.31 42.36
N LYS A 597 7.54 -41.90 43.10
CA LYS A 597 6.66 -43.00 42.70
C LYS A 597 5.82 -42.68 41.46
N GLN A 598 5.34 -41.44 41.33
CA GLN A 598 4.54 -41.01 40.18
C GLN A 598 5.39 -40.59 38.97
N THR A 599 6.56 -39.98 39.20
CA THR A 599 7.33 -39.30 38.15
C THR A 599 8.56 -40.07 37.66
N VAL A 600 9.35 -40.64 38.56
CA VAL A 600 10.66 -41.26 38.26
C VAL A 600 10.59 -42.79 38.23
N LEU A 601 10.01 -43.40 39.28
CA LEU A 601 9.94 -44.86 39.44
C LEU A 601 9.33 -45.59 38.23
N PRO A 602 8.22 -45.14 37.60
CA PRO A 602 7.57 -45.93 36.55
C PRO A 602 8.46 -46.10 35.32
N ARG A 603 9.29 -45.09 35.02
CA ARG A 603 10.27 -45.14 33.95
C ARG A 603 11.50 -45.95 34.36
N ARG A 604 12.10 -45.68 35.53
CA ARG A 604 13.30 -46.40 36.01
C ARG A 604 13.06 -47.91 36.19
N LEU A 605 11.91 -48.30 36.73
CA LEU A 605 11.50 -49.70 36.85
C LEU A 605 11.35 -50.36 35.48
N LEU A 606 10.71 -49.68 34.53
CA LEU A 606 10.55 -50.21 33.17
C LEU A 606 11.87 -50.25 32.39
N GLU A 607 12.75 -49.27 32.57
CA GLU A 607 14.12 -49.28 32.02
C GLU A 607 14.90 -50.49 32.56
N TRP A 608 14.79 -50.82 33.84
CA TRP A 608 15.38 -52.05 34.41
C TRP A 608 14.75 -53.33 33.84
N ILE A 609 13.41 -53.40 33.72
CA ILE A 609 12.69 -54.52 33.09
C ILE A 609 13.11 -54.72 31.63
N MET A 610 13.30 -53.63 30.89
CA MET A 610 13.69 -53.63 29.47
C MET A 610 15.20 -53.72 29.25
N THR A 611 16.01 -53.69 30.31
CA THR A 611 17.46 -53.86 30.21
C THR A 611 17.84 -55.33 30.16
N ASP A 612 18.57 -55.68 29.11
CA ASP A 612 19.11 -57.01 28.90
C ASP A 612 20.16 -57.37 29.98
N PRO A 613 20.02 -58.51 30.66
CA PRO A 613 20.83 -58.81 31.84
C PRO A 613 22.30 -59.14 31.51
N GLU A 614 22.61 -59.55 30.28
CA GLU A 614 23.96 -59.96 29.86
C GLU A 614 24.72 -58.79 29.22
N THR A 615 24.10 -58.12 28.24
CA THR A 615 24.69 -57.02 27.47
C THR A 615 24.60 -55.66 28.16
N LYS A 616 23.71 -55.52 29.16
CA LYS A 616 23.35 -54.26 29.84
C LYS A 616 22.80 -53.17 28.92
N ILE A 617 22.33 -53.54 27.73
CA ILE A 617 21.66 -52.62 26.80
C ILE A 617 20.17 -52.52 27.17
N THR A 618 19.68 -51.31 27.37
CA THR A 618 18.24 -51.04 27.57
C THR A 618 17.51 -51.09 26.23
N GLY A 619 16.50 -51.95 26.12
CA GLY A 619 15.60 -52.02 24.98
C GLY A 619 14.68 -50.80 24.86
N SER A 620 13.92 -50.72 23.76
CA SER A 620 13.01 -49.59 23.49
C SER A 620 11.92 -49.44 24.56
N VAL A 621 12.02 -48.40 25.39
CA VAL A 621 11.02 -48.05 26.40
C VAL A 621 9.90 -47.21 25.77
N SER A 622 8.68 -47.77 25.71
CA SER A 622 7.49 -47.08 25.18
C SER A 622 6.83 -46.19 26.24
N GLU A 623 6.42 -44.97 25.88
CA GLU A 623 5.64 -44.09 26.78
C GLU A 623 4.31 -44.72 27.20
N GLN A 624 3.68 -45.56 26.36
CA GLN A 624 2.49 -46.32 26.75
C GLN A 624 2.82 -47.28 27.90
N ALA A 625 3.94 -47.99 27.81
CA ALA A 625 4.40 -48.89 28.87
C ALA A 625 4.75 -48.13 30.15
N VAL A 626 5.40 -46.96 30.06
CA VAL A 626 5.64 -46.07 31.23
C VAL A 626 4.32 -45.63 31.87
N SER A 627 3.31 -45.28 31.06
CA SER A 627 1.98 -44.88 31.52
C SER A 627 1.22 -46.02 32.21
N LEU A 628 1.33 -47.24 31.68
CA LEU A 628 0.75 -48.45 32.27
C LEU A 628 1.42 -48.78 33.61
N VAL A 629 2.76 -48.79 33.67
CA VAL A 629 3.49 -49.01 34.93
C VAL A 629 3.12 -47.93 35.97
N ARG A 630 3.02 -46.65 35.57
CA ARG A 630 2.57 -45.56 36.45
C ARG A 630 1.16 -45.82 36.99
N SER A 631 0.24 -46.23 36.12
CA SER A 631 -1.15 -46.55 36.51
C SER A 631 -1.22 -47.73 37.49
N ILE A 632 -0.37 -48.74 37.32
CA ILE A 632 -0.26 -49.89 38.23
C ILE A 632 0.29 -49.49 39.59
N LEU A 633 1.44 -48.81 39.64
CA LEU A 633 2.12 -48.44 40.88
C LEU A 633 1.25 -47.55 41.77
N ASN A 634 0.45 -46.67 41.16
CA ASN A 634 -0.44 -45.76 41.88
C ASN A 634 -1.74 -46.40 42.42
N ILE A 635 -2.00 -47.69 42.17
CA ILE A 635 -3.13 -48.40 42.76
C ILE A 635 -2.76 -48.84 44.20
N PRO A 636 -3.49 -48.35 45.23
CA PRO A 636 -3.18 -48.66 46.63
C PRO A 636 -3.18 -50.14 46.93
N VAL A 637 -2.34 -50.56 47.87
CA VAL A 637 -2.30 -51.95 48.36
C VAL A 637 -3.68 -52.35 48.89
N GLY A 638 -4.18 -53.52 48.47
CA GLY A 638 -5.55 -54.00 48.73
C GLY A 638 -6.59 -53.62 47.68
N ARG A 639 -6.20 -52.98 46.56
CA ARG A 639 -7.08 -52.67 45.41
C ARG A 639 -6.62 -53.28 44.07
N GLU A 640 -5.70 -54.24 44.13
CA GLU A 640 -5.06 -54.89 42.98
C GLU A 640 -6.05 -55.57 42.02
N HIS A 641 -7.24 -55.97 42.51
CA HIS A 641 -8.32 -56.55 41.70
C HIS A 641 -8.85 -55.64 40.57
N VAL A 642 -8.44 -54.36 40.55
CA VAL A 642 -8.72 -53.42 39.45
C VAL A 642 -7.66 -53.50 38.35
N ILE A 643 -6.41 -53.89 38.67
CA ILE A 643 -5.27 -53.86 37.75
C ILE A 643 -5.50 -54.73 36.50
N PRO A 644 -5.96 -56.01 36.60
CA PRO A 644 -6.18 -56.83 35.41
C PRO A 644 -7.15 -56.16 34.42
N LYS A 645 -8.21 -55.53 34.92
CA LYS A 645 -9.24 -54.85 34.11
C LYS A 645 -8.69 -53.63 33.37
N ILE A 646 -7.71 -52.92 33.94
CA ILE A 646 -7.02 -51.82 33.28
C ILE A 646 -6.13 -52.37 32.17
N LEU A 647 -5.39 -53.45 32.44
CA LEU A 647 -4.56 -54.12 31.43
C LEU A 647 -5.40 -54.73 30.29
N ASP A 648 -6.58 -55.30 30.60
CA ASP A 648 -7.53 -55.81 29.61
C ASP A 648 -8.04 -54.68 28.70
N ALA A 649 -8.41 -53.53 29.29
CA ALA A 649 -8.93 -52.36 28.55
C ALA A 649 -7.86 -51.69 27.67
N GLU A 650 -6.59 -51.73 28.08
CA GLU A 650 -5.43 -51.22 27.34
C GLU A 650 -4.86 -52.23 26.32
N GLY A 651 -5.54 -53.37 26.11
CA GLY A 651 -5.17 -54.37 25.09
C GLY A 651 -3.94 -55.22 25.46
N ILE A 652 -3.47 -55.16 26.71
CA ILE A 652 -2.38 -55.99 27.21
C ILE A 652 -2.94 -57.39 27.48
N VAL A 653 -2.45 -58.40 26.77
CA VAL A 653 -2.97 -59.79 26.87
C VAL A 653 -2.67 -60.40 28.24
N ASP A 654 -3.58 -61.22 28.78
CA ASP A 654 -3.35 -61.96 30.02
C ASP A 654 -2.37 -63.13 29.86
N LEU A 655 -1.51 -63.35 30.87
CA LEU A 655 -0.46 -64.36 30.80
C LEU A 655 -0.99 -65.80 30.87
N GLU A 656 -2.03 -66.09 31.64
CA GLU A 656 -2.58 -67.45 31.70
C GLU A 656 -3.24 -67.82 30.36
N LEU A 657 -3.96 -66.87 29.75
CA LEU A 657 -4.56 -67.02 28.43
C LEU A 657 -3.49 -67.11 27.32
N LEU A 658 -2.37 -66.40 27.46
CA LEU A 658 -1.25 -66.46 26.51
C LEU A 658 -0.47 -67.77 26.61
N GLU A 659 -0.19 -68.26 27.83
CA GLU A 659 0.50 -69.54 28.06
C GLU A 659 -0.36 -70.77 27.69
N ALA A 660 -1.68 -70.65 27.76
CA ALA A 660 -2.65 -71.62 27.25
C ALA A 660 -2.83 -71.57 25.72
N SER A 661 -2.32 -70.54 25.03
CA SER A 661 -2.45 -70.42 23.57
C SER A 661 -1.56 -71.43 22.84
N PRO A 662 -2.12 -72.27 21.92
CA PRO A 662 -1.32 -73.25 21.17
C PRO A 662 -0.30 -72.59 20.23
N TYR A 663 -0.45 -71.30 19.93
CA TYR A 663 0.43 -70.55 19.04
C TYR A 663 1.62 -69.90 19.77
N TRP A 664 1.59 -69.77 21.10
CA TRP A 664 2.63 -69.05 21.85
C TRP A 664 3.96 -69.81 21.90
N ARG A 665 3.91 -71.14 22.13
CA ARG A 665 5.11 -71.98 22.30
C ARG A 665 5.88 -72.25 21.00
N VAL A 666 5.31 -71.94 19.83
CA VAL A 666 5.93 -72.22 18.52
C VAL A 666 7.14 -71.31 18.23
N ASN A 667 7.25 -70.15 18.90
CA ASN A 667 8.32 -69.18 18.65
C ASN A 667 9.48 -69.21 19.66
N SER A 668 9.41 -70.00 20.74
CA SER A 668 10.41 -69.99 21.82
C SER A 668 11.49 -71.09 21.72
N GLU A 669 11.34 -72.07 20.82
CA GLU A 669 12.37 -73.09 20.55
C GLU A 669 13.17 -72.78 19.27
N ARG A 670 14.21 -71.93 19.40
CA ARG A 670 15.32 -71.93 18.45
C ARG A 670 16.38 -72.93 18.92
N VAL A 671 16.48 -74.06 18.23
CA VAL A 671 17.57 -75.03 18.41
C VAL A 671 18.91 -74.36 18.05
N PRO A 672 19.97 -74.49 18.88
CA PRO A 672 21.28 -73.92 18.55
C PRO A 672 21.96 -74.72 17.42
N ASP A 673 22.57 -74.00 16.47
CA ASP A 673 23.29 -74.59 15.34
C ASP A 673 24.38 -75.57 15.79
N THR A 674 24.34 -76.80 15.26
CA THR A 674 25.45 -77.74 15.37
C THR A 674 25.99 -78.06 13.98
N THR A 675 27.17 -77.50 13.69
CA THR A 675 27.94 -77.61 12.44
C THR A 675 27.91 -78.98 11.75
N ILE A 676 27.47 -79.01 10.49
CA ILE A 676 27.90 -80.02 9.51
C ILE A 676 28.52 -79.31 8.31
N THR A 677 29.85 -79.42 8.19
CA THR A 677 30.58 -79.02 6.99
C THR A 677 30.59 -80.18 5.99
N THR A 678 30.07 -80.00 4.78
CA THR A 678 30.82 -80.26 3.53
C THR A 678 30.03 -79.93 2.25
N LYS A 679 30.80 -79.45 1.27
CA LYS A 679 30.45 -79.08 -0.11
C LYS A 679 29.71 -80.20 -0.88
N SER A 680 28.72 -79.82 -1.70
CA SER A 680 28.74 -80.16 -3.14
C SER A 680 27.74 -79.36 -3.98
N ASP A 681 28.30 -78.54 -4.86
CA ASP A 681 27.73 -77.85 -6.01
C ASP A 681 26.93 -78.78 -6.98
N LYS A 682 25.68 -78.41 -7.36
CA LYS A 682 25.24 -78.19 -8.78
C LYS A 682 23.70 -78.19 -9.08
N LEU A 683 23.32 -77.18 -9.89
CA LEU A 683 22.31 -77.13 -10.97
C LEU A 683 20.77 -77.25 -10.75
N ARG A 684 20.08 -76.31 -11.44
CA ARG A 684 18.69 -76.26 -11.99
C ARG A 684 18.45 -77.36 -13.07
N PRO A 685 17.24 -77.62 -13.67
CA PRO A 685 16.13 -76.66 -13.91
C PRO A 685 14.65 -77.18 -13.99
N ALA A 686 13.75 -76.24 -14.38
CA ALA A 686 12.45 -76.41 -15.08
C ALA A 686 11.22 -76.89 -14.26
N LYS A 687 10.17 -76.05 -14.09
CA LYS A 687 8.93 -75.86 -14.92
C LYS A 687 7.87 -76.97 -14.65
N THR A 688 6.55 -76.71 -14.64
CA THR A 688 5.66 -75.94 -15.54
C THR A 688 4.46 -75.31 -14.77
N LEU A 689 3.97 -74.09 -15.11
CA LEU A 689 2.71 -73.76 -15.87
C LEU A 689 1.38 -73.92 -15.07
N ASP A 690 0.25 -73.28 -15.40
CA ASP A 690 -0.09 -72.21 -16.39
C ASP A 690 -0.38 -70.87 -15.62
N ASP A 691 -1.22 -69.86 -15.91
CA ASP A 691 -2.26 -69.50 -16.92
C ASP A 691 -2.25 -67.94 -17.20
N ASP A 692 -3.27 -67.41 -17.90
CA ASP A 692 -3.43 -66.07 -18.54
C ASP A 692 -4.19 -64.97 -17.69
N ASP A 693 -4.51 -63.72 -18.09
CA ASP A 693 -4.51 -63.01 -19.41
C ASP A 693 -4.39 -61.44 -19.28
N GLU A 694 -4.32 -60.70 -20.41
CA GLU A 694 -4.11 -59.23 -20.60
C GLU A 694 -5.44 -58.37 -20.53
N PRO A 695 -5.57 -57.04 -20.85
CA PRO A 695 -4.84 -56.21 -21.85
C PRO A 695 -4.46 -54.73 -21.52
N SER A 696 -3.62 -54.15 -22.38
CA SER A 696 -3.31 -52.69 -22.51
C SER A 696 -4.28 -51.95 -23.48
N PRO A 697 -4.31 -50.59 -23.65
CA PRO A 697 -3.31 -49.90 -24.53
C PRO A 697 -3.04 -48.36 -24.38
N ALA A 698 -1.99 -47.90 -25.10
CA ALA A 698 -1.85 -46.61 -25.83
C ALA A 698 -1.49 -45.24 -25.17
N TYR A 699 -0.36 -44.66 -25.65
CA TYR A 699 -0.03 -43.24 -26.01
C TYR A 699 -0.37 -42.05 -25.06
N THR A 700 0.36 -40.91 -25.01
CA THR A 700 1.23 -40.20 -25.99
C THR A 700 2.25 -39.27 -25.28
N GLN A 701 3.34 -38.83 -25.96
CA GLN A 701 4.15 -37.57 -25.85
C GLN A 701 4.30 -36.80 -24.50
N GLY A 702 5.39 -36.12 -24.13
CA GLY A 702 6.66 -35.64 -24.74
C GLY A 702 7.26 -34.59 -23.76
N GLU A 703 8.51 -34.09 -23.81
CA GLU A 703 9.64 -34.19 -24.74
C GLU A 703 10.98 -34.29 -23.95
N SER A 704 12.13 -34.32 -24.66
CA SER A 704 13.48 -34.26 -24.07
C SER A 704 13.91 -32.81 -23.75
N TYR A 705 15.01 -32.52 -23.02
CA TYR A 705 16.39 -32.61 -23.53
C TYR A 705 17.49 -32.61 -22.45
N HIS A 706 18.65 -33.12 -22.89
CA HIS A 706 20.05 -32.95 -22.46
C HIS A 706 20.47 -31.76 -21.57
N ALA A 707 21.62 -31.79 -20.87
CA ALA A 707 22.55 -32.87 -20.47
C ALA A 707 23.74 -32.28 -19.65
N ARG A 708 24.67 -33.17 -19.26
CA ARG A 708 26.10 -32.96 -18.96
C ARG A 708 26.52 -32.41 -17.60
N GLU A 709 27.18 -33.32 -16.90
CA GLU A 709 28.29 -33.09 -15.98
C GLU A 709 29.31 -32.05 -16.50
N GLY A 710 29.89 -31.29 -15.56
CA GLY A 710 31.16 -30.60 -15.72
C GLY A 710 32.04 -30.94 -14.51
N LEU A 711 33.05 -31.80 -14.71
CA LEU A 711 34.01 -32.22 -13.69
C LEU A 711 35.35 -31.48 -13.84
N ALA A 712 36.23 -31.59 -12.83
CA ALA A 712 37.56 -30.95 -12.74
C ALA A 712 37.49 -29.41 -12.60
N ASP A 713 38.45 -28.67 -12.05
CA ASP A 713 39.68 -28.88 -11.27
C ASP A 713 40.13 -27.45 -10.83
N SER A 714 41.08 -27.14 -9.94
CA SER A 714 41.77 -27.83 -8.83
C SER A 714 42.60 -26.75 -8.08
N LYS A 715 43.25 -27.12 -6.95
CA LYS A 715 44.42 -26.45 -6.33
C LYS A 715 44.24 -25.05 -5.69
N SER A 716 44.39 -25.04 -4.36
CA SER A 716 45.02 -23.93 -3.62
C SER A 716 46.50 -23.74 -4.06
N PRO A 717 47.14 -22.60 -3.73
CA PRO A 717 48.14 -22.68 -2.66
C PRO A 717 48.35 -21.41 -1.78
N THR A 718 48.55 -21.66 -0.48
CA THR A 718 49.65 -21.16 0.39
C THR A 718 49.97 -19.65 0.54
N ARG A 719 49.42 -19.06 1.60
CA ARG A 719 50.10 -18.32 2.70
C ARG A 719 51.54 -17.77 2.52
N VAL A 720 51.70 -16.45 2.73
CA VAL A 720 52.82 -15.73 3.39
C VAL A 720 52.18 -14.50 4.08
N ASP A 721 52.19 -14.23 5.40
CA ASP A 721 53.23 -14.00 6.43
C ASP A 721 53.83 -12.55 6.50
N TYR A 722 53.57 -11.87 7.63
CA TYR A 722 54.20 -10.66 8.24
C TYR A 722 54.33 -9.30 7.50
N ALA A 723 53.76 -8.24 8.10
CA ALA A 723 54.48 -7.01 8.52
C ALA A 723 53.62 -6.06 9.40
N GLU A 724 54.10 -5.71 10.61
CA GLU A 724 53.85 -4.39 11.23
C GLU A 724 55.05 -3.47 10.92
N PRO A 725 54.90 -2.14 11.00
CA PRO A 725 55.33 -1.48 12.25
C PRO A 725 54.44 -0.30 12.69
N GLY A 726 54.17 -0.19 14.00
CA GLY A 726 53.54 1.00 14.57
C GLY A 726 54.54 2.12 14.91
N LEU A 727 54.04 3.34 15.14
CA LEU A 727 54.77 4.36 15.90
C LEU A 727 53.82 5.23 16.74
N THR A 728 54.28 5.60 17.94
CA THR A 728 53.54 6.38 18.94
C THR A 728 53.72 7.89 18.77
N THR A 729 52.80 8.72 19.26
CA THR A 729 53.04 9.56 20.48
C THR A 729 51.89 10.52 20.86
N LYS A 730 51.65 10.60 22.19
CA LYS A 730 51.31 11.78 23.04
C LYS A 730 50.06 12.63 22.69
N ILE A 731 49.05 12.76 23.57
CA ILE A 731 49.00 13.32 24.96
C ILE A 731 49.08 14.86 25.01
N SER A 732 47.93 15.52 25.15
CA SER A 732 47.55 16.47 26.23
C SER A 732 46.19 17.11 25.91
N SER A 733 45.13 17.21 26.74
CA SER A 733 44.94 17.31 28.21
C SER A 733 45.03 18.73 28.81
N ALA A 734 43.98 19.53 28.61
CA ALA A 734 43.52 20.62 29.49
C ALA A 734 42.22 21.22 28.91
N GLU A 735 41.29 21.87 29.61
CA GLU A 735 40.73 21.80 30.97
C GLU A 735 39.88 23.10 31.12
N ARG A 736 38.68 23.02 31.73
CA ARG A 736 37.84 24.17 32.17
C ARG A 736 37.23 25.04 31.04
N GLY A 737 36.06 25.66 31.20
CA GLY A 737 35.06 25.52 32.28
C GLY A 737 34.19 26.78 32.46
N MET A 738 32.98 26.62 33.02
CA MET A 738 32.03 27.67 33.47
C MET A 738 31.44 28.59 32.36
N THR A 739 30.15 28.44 32.00
CA THR A 739 28.96 29.13 32.56
C THR A 739 29.06 30.68 32.53
N THR A 740 28.15 31.45 31.91
CA THR A 740 26.74 31.64 32.35
C THR A 740 25.84 32.38 31.33
N LYS A 741 24.52 32.11 31.39
CA LYS A 741 23.35 33.02 31.19
C LYS A 741 23.31 34.04 30.03
N ALA A 742 22.36 33.76 29.11
CA ALA A 742 21.18 34.58 28.75
C ALA A 742 21.29 36.10 28.49
N GLY A 743 20.78 36.51 27.33
CA GLY A 743 20.34 37.88 27.02
C GLY A 743 19.61 37.93 25.67
N ASP A 744 18.38 38.45 25.65
CA ASP A 744 17.65 38.74 24.41
C ASP A 744 18.34 39.85 23.59
N LEU A 745 18.21 39.79 22.27
CA LEU A 745 17.84 40.95 21.45
C LEU A 745 17.41 40.54 20.03
N THR A 746 16.77 41.47 19.32
CA THR A 746 15.90 41.15 18.19
C THR A 746 16.48 41.54 16.82
N LYS A 747 15.94 40.86 15.80
CA LYS A 747 15.60 41.35 14.45
C LYS A 747 16.61 41.34 13.28
N ASP A 748 15.95 41.13 12.13
CA ASP A 748 16.21 41.61 10.76
C ASP A 748 17.25 40.93 9.85
N THR A 749 16.70 40.05 9.00
CA THR A 749 16.94 39.87 7.55
C THR A 749 18.36 39.72 6.99
N LYS A 750 18.58 38.58 6.32
CA LYS A 750 18.65 38.58 4.84
C LYS A 750 18.32 37.24 4.20
N GLN A 751 17.61 37.29 3.08
CA GLN A 751 17.61 36.24 2.06
C GLN A 751 18.98 36.27 1.34
N ASP A 752 19.51 35.14 0.89
CA ASP A 752 19.28 34.69 -0.50
C ASP A 752 19.92 33.32 -0.82
N ALA A 753 19.67 32.85 -2.05
CA ALA A 753 20.40 31.78 -2.76
C ALA A 753 20.29 30.34 -2.24
N LEU A 754 19.29 29.61 -2.74
CA LEU A 754 19.48 28.26 -3.34
C LEU A 754 18.29 27.87 -4.26
N ARG A 755 18.24 28.48 -5.45
CA ARG A 755 17.52 27.92 -6.60
C ARG A 755 18.51 27.07 -7.41
N ASP A 756 18.14 25.83 -7.68
CA ASP A 756 18.23 25.14 -8.99
C ASP A 756 18.29 23.61 -8.80
N ARG A 757 17.19 22.92 -9.19
CA ARG A 757 17.14 21.53 -9.73
C ARG A 757 15.69 21.03 -9.86
N LEU A 758 15.12 21.14 -11.06
CA LEU A 758 14.16 20.16 -11.59
C LEU A 758 14.40 20.01 -13.11
N PRO A 759 14.51 18.79 -13.66
CA PRO A 759 14.73 18.57 -15.08
C PRO A 759 13.40 18.61 -15.85
N ILE A 760 13.18 19.64 -16.67
CA ILE A 760 12.00 19.70 -17.55
C ILE A 760 12.09 18.56 -18.58
N SER A 761 11.13 17.64 -18.55
CA SER A 761 11.07 16.49 -19.46
C SER A 761 10.98 16.95 -20.93
N LYS A 762 11.92 16.50 -21.76
CA LYS A 762 11.98 16.86 -23.19
C LYS A 762 10.71 16.45 -23.96
N ARG A 763 10.08 15.33 -23.58
CA ARG A 763 8.82 14.87 -24.19
C ARG A 763 7.66 15.86 -23.99
N GLY A 764 7.67 16.62 -22.88
CA GLY A 764 6.72 17.71 -22.64
C GLY A 764 6.92 18.90 -23.58
N LEU A 765 8.13 19.10 -24.13
CA LEU A 765 8.38 20.07 -25.20
C LEU A 765 7.98 19.54 -26.57
N GLU A 766 8.18 18.24 -26.82
CA GLU A 766 7.85 17.57 -28.08
C GLU A 766 6.34 17.46 -28.28
N ARG A 767 5.55 17.14 -27.23
CA ARG A 767 4.07 17.26 -27.27
C ARG A 767 3.62 18.68 -27.62
N ARG A 768 4.17 19.72 -26.97
CA ARG A 768 3.84 21.13 -27.26
C ARG A 768 4.14 21.55 -28.70
N HIS A 769 5.14 20.95 -29.34
CA HIS A 769 5.39 21.17 -30.78
C HIS A 769 4.38 20.43 -31.67
N SER A 770 3.99 19.20 -31.32
CA SER A 770 2.97 18.43 -32.05
C SER A 770 1.58 19.06 -31.92
N GLU A 771 1.19 19.45 -30.71
CA GLU A 771 -0.07 20.13 -30.41
C GLU A 771 -0.16 21.47 -31.14
N LYS A 772 0.92 22.26 -31.13
CA LYS A 772 0.96 23.52 -31.89
C LYS A 772 0.76 23.29 -33.39
N SER A 773 1.31 22.22 -33.96
CA SER A 773 1.09 21.86 -35.37
C SER A 773 -0.36 21.44 -35.63
N ALA A 774 -0.98 20.66 -34.72
CA ALA A 774 -2.38 20.26 -34.83
C ALA A 774 -3.34 21.46 -34.73
N TRP A 775 -3.08 22.39 -33.81
CA TRP A 775 -3.81 23.67 -33.72
C TRP A 775 -3.63 24.54 -34.97
N GLU A 776 -2.45 24.54 -35.60
CA GLU A 776 -2.21 25.27 -36.85
C GLU A 776 -2.95 24.63 -38.07
N GLU A 777 -3.15 23.31 -38.10
CA GLU A 777 -4.00 22.64 -39.11
C GLU A 777 -5.51 22.81 -38.84
N GLU A 778 -5.96 22.66 -37.59
CA GLU A 778 -7.37 22.83 -37.21
C GLU A 778 -7.85 24.29 -37.35
N PHE A 779 -6.94 25.26 -37.19
CA PHE A 779 -7.19 26.68 -37.46
C PHE A 779 -7.47 26.95 -38.95
N VAL A 780 -6.87 26.18 -39.87
CA VAL A 780 -7.15 26.28 -41.31
C VAL A 780 -8.45 25.57 -41.68
N ALA A 781 -8.76 24.44 -41.04
CA ALA A 781 -10.01 23.71 -41.27
C ALA A 781 -11.26 24.52 -40.84
N ASN A 782 -11.21 25.20 -39.68
CA ASN A 782 -12.35 25.91 -39.11
C ASN A 782 -12.66 27.29 -39.73
N GLU A 783 -11.85 27.81 -40.67
CA GLU A 783 -12.28 28.92 -41.55
C GLU A 783 -12.97 28.45 -42.84
N ALA A 784 -13.01 27.14 -43.13
CA ALA A 784 -13.44 26.59 -44.42
C ALA A 784 -14.84 25.93 -44.43
N THR A 785 -15.41 25.59 -43.27
CA THR A 785 -16.68 24.85 -43.17
C THR A 785 -17.93 25.74 -43.31
N LEU A 786 -18.51 25.74 -44.51
CA LEU A 786 -19.87 26.24 -44.76
C LEU A 786 -20.91 25.39 -44.01
N ILE A 787 -21.86 26.05 -43.35
CA ILE A 787 -23.08 25.42 -42.82
C ILE A 787 -24.16 25.47 -43.91
N ASP A 788 -24.73 24.31 -44.22
CA ASP A 788 -25.93 24.17 -45.04
C ASP A 788 -27.19 24.10 -44.15
N PHE A 789 -28.35 24.52 -44.66
CA PHE A 789 -29.60 24.66 -43.90
C PHE A 789 -30.84 24.27 -44.72
N SER A 790 -31.42 23.09 -44.45
CA SER A 790 -32.74 22.69 -44.95
C SER A 790 -33.38 21.57 -44.12
N GLY A 791 -34.71 21.62 -43.90
CA GLY A 791 -35.48 20.72 -43.02
C GLY A 791 -35.68 21.34 -41.63
N GLU A 792 -36.87 21.65 -41.11
CA GLU A 792 -38.18 20.94 -41.12
C GLU A 792 -38.04 19.57 -40.43
N ASP A 793 -38.83 19.20 -39.40
CA ASP A 793 -40.28 19.47 -39.30
C ASP A 793 -40.91 19.40 -37.88
N VAL A 794 -42.17 19.87 -37.78
CA VAL A 794 -43.27 19.56 -36.81
C VAL A 794 -43.09 19.71 -35.27
N TYR A 795 -44.03 20.45 -34.66
CA TYR A 795 -44.37 20.49 -33.22
C TYR A 795 -45.37 19.38 -32.81
N GLY A 796 -45.31 18.90 -31.55
CA GLY A 796 -46.24 17.90 -31.02
C GLY A 796 -46.62 18.08 -29.54
N ILE A 797 -47.54 19.02 -29.29
CA ILE A 797 -48.50 19.14 -28.15
C ILE A 797 -48.19 18.35 -26.86
N ASP A 798 -47.85 19.07 -25.78
CA ASP A 798 -48.82 19.52 -24.75
C ASP A 798 -48.35 20.85 -24.11
#